data_AF-A0A7Y6PV79-F1
#
_entry.id   AF-A0A7Y6PV79-F1
#
_cell.length_a   1.000
_cell.length_b   1.000
_cell.length_c   1.000
_cell.angle_alpha   90.00
_cell.angle_beta   90.00
_cell.angle_gamma   90.00
#
_symmetry.space_group_name_H-M   'P 1'
#
loop_
_entity.id
_entity.type
_entity.pdbx_description
1 polymer ?
#
loop_
_entity_poly.entity_id
_entity_poly.type
_entity_poly.pdbx_seq_one_letter_code
_entity_poly.pdbx_strand_id
1 'polypeptide(L)'
;MQSRSGELAMRPLPAVLLDLHEDIVTGRLTLRRGRVSKSVDLVNGNPVSTTSTPRDETLGHFLVSSGVITEEQHRQAVQRSATLGGKLGEALVGLSILTVEQLIDQLGKQARHKLVQALRWPQGAWRFEELHDPIEGMQLRMIEVVLGGLRETAVEDLGRLSRLDGMSFSLTERGKRLRHELRKAFGERALAILSAGGPIAEIEKATGDRVQARIAIDAMLMCDAITTKSTQIGLGASPIVKTTLPGVGAVPETITDEPMVEISMSSIPEGEEGEELYSMLFDDQVVDDQKTKDGQRPLDFEQIEVEAGKFEDSGVVSTVELQQASANRDKANAARQAIVAEHSRIRGADHYAVLLIERDADADDIEGGFQIKLTMLEKRTEGVSELADRQKLEQIIDAYSKARAVLLDPAKRAAYDRELAGGELVAAPPAIDTELNFRIAEEMMTKKQWTQAIGVLKTVIARSPGEADFHAALGWAEWNAGSSHEEAAETARGHLNHALSIDPDHPAAHDYKGRIDAILRTDDAGAVFHLERALDLDPTRLDALSTIEGLLVTRGELRRLERILKRLLFRLRGKGGAPEVAAWTRLARLYIDHLDDPAAAAAAVANARKLAPKDAEVIALGNRADQNRRTTMDPPRAGWREALGETSTGTALVHSTAAAGHADAAFLAASTMVALGTADDAMGALYEQQRVRGVVLPKKALDREQWTLLRHKDDSVDLGALLELAAPAVHAIAPMTLADSDLDAGQRVSDAELPTVFARLRNQLGGMLGIGADAPVYARSELGFQIHVVACDPPVLAAGDEALTAPERPDLVFRLSRAMTFLWPGRAVGASRPGRILKAIVLAIVREAAGTDLGIDDPLAAQATEALRTLSPDAAAQARASALRLLSRSGGGLNLSLWARSLSRTADRAGMLLCGDVPAAFSGAKEMGDLDKDLVEFAYSAAHVNLRSQLGLSRG
;
A
#
# COMPACT_ATOMS: atom_id res chain seq x y z
N MET A 1 -4.17 -14.98 -4.22
CA MET A 1 -3.87 -13.78 -5.03
C MET A 1 -3.90 -12.55 -4.15
N GLN A 2 -2.74 -11.91 -3.92
CA GLN A 2 -2.74 -10.56 -3.36
C GLN A 2 -3.05 -9.59 -4.50
N SER A 3 -4.32 -9.22 -4.67
CA SER A 3 -4.68 -8.14 -5.58
C SER A 3 -4.28 -6.81 -4.95
N ARG A 4 -3.60 -5.95 -5.71
CA ARG A 4 -3.32 -4.56 -5.33
C ARG A 4 -4.22 -3.65 -6.16
N SER A 5 -4.82 -2.63 -5.56
CA SER A 5 -5.64 -1.67 -6.30
C SER A 5 -5.59 -0.29 -5.66
N GLY A 6 -5.99 0.72 -6.42
CA GLY A 6 -6.08 2.09 -5.95
C GLY A 6 -6.55 3.06 -7.03
N GLU A 7 -6.57 4.34 -6.68
CA GLU A 7 -6.96 5.42 -7.58
C GLU A 7 -5.73 6.17 -8.11
N LEU A 8 -5.78 6.54 -9.39
CA LEU A 8 -4.72 7.28 -10.08
C LEU A 8 -4.59 8.73 -9.58
N ALA A 9 -5.66 9.28 -8.99
CA ALA A 9 -5.62 10.59 -8.34
C ALA A 9 -4.74 10.58 -7.07
N MET A 10 -4.73 9.45 -6.34
CA MET A 10 -3.93 9.27 -5.13
C MET A 10 -2.48 8.86 -5.43
N ARG A 11 -2.29 8.00 -6.43
CA ARG A 11 -0.96 7.58 -6.88
C ARG A 11 -0.91 7.56 -8.42
N PRO A 12 -0.23 8.54 -9.04
CA PRO A 12 -0.16 8.64 -10.50
C PRO A 12 0.35 7.35 -11.14
N LEU A 13 -0.15 7.03 -12.35
CA LEU A 13 0.23 5.81 -13.06
C LEU A 13 1.75 5.63 -13.20
N PRO A 14 2.57 6.66 -13.49
CA PRO A 14 4.03 6.52 -13.55
C PRO A 14 4.62 5.98 -12.25
N ALA A 15 4.17 6.49 -11.09
CA ALA A 15 4.61 6.00 -9.79
C ALA A 15 4.18 4.55 -9.54
N VAL A 16 2.94 4.19 -9.91
CA VAL A 16 2.43 2.80 -9.80
C VAL A 16 3.26 1.84 -10.66
N LEU A 17 3.53 2.19 -11.91
CA LEU A 17 4.34 1.37 -12.81
C LEU A 17 5.76 1.15 -12.27
N LEU A 18 6.36 2.20 -11.69
CA LEU A 18 7.68 2.10 -11.08
C LEU A 18 7.65 1.32 -9.75
N ASP A 19 6.57 1.37 -8.97
CA ASP A 19 6.40 0.51 -7.78
C ASP A 19 6.40 -0.96 -8.19
N LEU A 20 5.57 -1.33 -9.18
CA LEU A 20 5.47 -2.69 -9.69
C LEU A 20 6.80 -3.17 -10.30
N HIS A 21 7.55 -2.26 -10.92
CA HIS A 21 8.89 -2.54 -11.42
C HIS A 21 9.90 -2.82 -10.32
N GLU A 22 9.94 -1.98 -9.29
CA GLU A 22 10.83 -2.11 -8.14
C GLU A 22 10.56 -3.39 -7.33
N ASP A 23 9.30 -3.83 -7.29
CA ASP A 23 8.86 -5.08 -6.66
C ASP A 23 9.05 -6.33 -7.53
N ILE A 24 9.50 -6.18 -8.78
CA ILE A 24 9.79 -7.28 -9.73
C ILE A 24 8.56 -8.20 -9.92
N VAL A 25 7.37 -7.62 -10.02
CA VAL A 25 6.12 -8.41 -10.08
C VAL A 25 5.86 -9.01 -11.46
N THR A 26 5.17 -10.15 -11.50
CA THR A 26 4.65 -10.76 -12.74
C THR A 26 3.14 -10.89 -12.64
N GLY A 27 2.39 -10.37 -13.63
CA GLY A 27 0.93 -10.30 -13.56
C GLY A 27 0.31 -9.25 -14.47
N ARG A 28 -1.00 -9.06 -14.37
CA ARG A 28 -1.77 -8.11 -15.18
C ARG A 28 -2.12 -6.86 -14.41
N LEU A 29 -1.77 -5.70 -14.97
CA LEU A 29 -2.20 -4.38 -14.52
C LEU A 29 -3.38 -3.91 -15.40
N THR A 30 -4.55 -3.72 -14.81
CA THR A 30 -5.73 -3.15 -15.45
C THR A 30 -5.93 -1.70 -15.02
N LEU A 31 -6.18 -0.82 -15.98
CA LEU A 31 -6.43 0.61 -15.82
C LEU A 31 -7.82 0.94 -16.35
N ARG A 32 -8.60 1.72 -15.60
CA ARG A 32 -9.94 2.14 -16.02
C ARG A 32 -10.16 3.63 -15.79
N ARG A 33 -10.66 4.32 -16.82
CA ARG A 33 -11.11 5.72 -16.74
C ARG A 33 -12.39 5.89 -17.55
N GLY A 34 -13.52 5.98 -16.86
CA GLY A 34 -14.84 6.01 -17.48
C GLY A 34 -15.11 4.74 -18.31
N ARG A 35 -15.32 4.91 -19.62
CA ARG A 35 -15.51 3.82 -20.60
C ARG A 35 -14.22 3.27 -21.19
N VAL A 36 -13.07 3.89 -20.92
CA VAL A 36 -11.77 3.44 -21.42
C VAL A 36 -11.16 2.44 -20.44
N SER A 37 -10.77 1.29 -20.95
CA SER A 37 -10.04 0.26 -20.19
C SER A 37 -8.75 -0.10 -20.93
N LYS A 38 -7.67 -0.27 -20.18
CA LYS A 38 -6.38 -0.76 -20.68
C LYS A 38 -5.89 -1.88 -19.78
N SER A 39 -5.29 -2.92 -20.36
CA SER A 39 -4.57 -3.92 -19.57
C SER A 39 -3.16 -4.09 -20.09
N VAL A 40 -2.23 -4.21 -19.14
CA VAL A 40 -0.80 -4.36 -19.37
C VAL A 40 -0.35 -5.60 -18.65
N ASP A 41 0.19 -6.56 -19.38
CA ASP A 41 0.81 -7.74 -18.77
C ASP A 41 2.27 -7.43 -18.45
N LEU A 42 2.69 -7.74 -17.23
CA LEU A 42 4.01 -7.46 -16.67
C LEU A 42 4.74 -8.79 -16.40
N VAL A 43 6.03 -8.84 -16.75
CA VAL A 43 6.96 -9.91 -16.38
C VAL A 43 8.19 -9.30 -15.75
N ASN A 44 8.53 -9.72 -14.52
CA ASN A 44 9.63 -9.15 -13.74
C ASN A 44 9.56 -7.60 -13.69
N GLY A 45 8.36 -7.07 -13.52
CA GLY A 45 8.09 -5.65 -13.44
C GLY A 45 8.21 -4.87 -14.76
N ASN A 46 8.24 -5.55 -15.91
CA ASN A 46 8.37 -4.92 -17.24
C ASN A 46 7.16 -5.23 -18.14
N PRO A 47 6.64 -4.27 -18.93
CA PRO A 47 5.50 -4.50 -19.83
C PRO A 47 5.86 -5.48 -20.96
N VAL A 48 4.99 -6.45 -21.22
CA VAL A 48 5.16 -7.48 -22.26
C VAL A 48 4.05 -7.43 -23.31
N SER A 49 2.82 -7.10 -22.89
CA SER A 49 1.66 -6.94 -23.77
C SER A 49 0.78 -5.79 -23.27
N THR A 50 0.16 -5.06 -24.21
CA THR A 50 -0.77 -3.96 -23.88
C THR A 50 -2.01 -4.04 -24.76
N THR A 51 -3.17 -4.19 -24.13
CA THR A 51 -4.48 -4.13 -24.79
C THR A 51 -5.25 -2.89 -24.36
N SER A 52 -6.09 -2.38 -25.26
CA SER A 52 -6.78 -1.11 -25.09
C SER A 52 -8.13 -1.10 -25.80
N THR A 53 -9.11 -0.41 -25.23
CA THR A 53 -10.46 -0.29 -25.82
C THR A 53 -10.67 0.84 -26.86
N PRO A 54 -9.89 1.94 -26.90
CA PRO A 54 -10.05 2.99 -27.93
C PRO A 54 -9.68 2.51 -29.34
N ARG A 55 -10.52 2.85 -30.33
CA ARG A 55 -10.37 2.40 -31.73
C ARG A 55 -9.19 3.06 -32.46
N ASP A 56 -8.85 4.27 -32.08
CA ASP A 56 -7.71 5.05 -32.56
C ASP A 56 -6.35 4.44 -32.13
N GLU A 57 -6.34 3.60 -31.09
CA GLU A 57 -5.16 2.87 -30.63
C GLU A 57 -4.99 1.51 -31.33
N THR A 58 -5.89 1.14 -32.24
CA THR A 58 -5.81 -0.12 -33.03
C THR A 58 -4.65 -0.12 -34.00
N LEU A 59 -4.13 -1.29 -34.38
CA LEU A 59 -2.90 -1.39 -35.19
C LEU A 59 -3.03 -0.62 -36.51
N GLY A 60 -4.17 -0.73 -37.19
CA GLY A 60 -4.42 -0.04 -38.45
C GLY A 60 -4.40 1.48 -38.31
N HIS A 61 -5.15 2.03 -37.34
CA HIS A 61 -5.20 3.47 -37.10
C HIS A 61 -3.86 4.02 -36.59
N PHE A 62 -3.15 3.25 -35.75
CA PHE A 62 -1.80 3.59 -35.31
C PHE A 62 -0.81 3.68 -36.47
N LEU A 63 -0.81 2.71 -37.39
CA LEU A 63 0.08 2.71 -38.55
C LEU A 63 -0.23 3.85 -39.54
N VAL A 64 -1.50 4.19 -39.72
CA VAL A 64 -1.91 5.34 -40.56
C VAL A 64 -1.48 6.65 -39.92
N SER A 65 -1.82 6.87 -38.65
CA SER A 65 -1.51 8.11 -37.93
C SER A 65 0.00 8.35 -37.76
N SER A 66 0.80 7.28 -37.65
CA SER A 66 2.26 7.34 -37.64
C SER A 66 2.89 7.49 -39.03
N GLY A 67 2.09 7.50 -40.10
CA GLY A 67 2.54 7.66 -41.49
C GLY A 67 3.29 6.43 -42.04
N VAL A 68 3.22 5.30 -41.36
CA VAL A 68 3.89 4.05 -41.75
C VAL A 68 3.16 3.40 -42.93
N ILE A 69 1.82 3.53 -42.97
CA ILE A 69 0.99 3.12 -44.10
C ILE A 69 0.03 4.25 -44.49
N THR A 70 -0.41 4.26 -45.74
CA THR A 70 -1.45 5.17 -46.23
C THR A 70 -2.86 4.66 -45.91
N GLU A 71 -3.85 5.54 -45.91
CA GLU A 71 -5.27 5.18 -45.73
C GLU A 71 -5.75 4.15 -46.76
N GLU A 72 -5.22 4.24 -47.99
CA GLU A 72 -5.53 3.29 -49.06
C GLU A 72 -4.92 1.90 -48.78
N GLN A 73 -3.67 1.84 -48.32
CA GLN A 73 -3.02 0.60 -47.90
C GLN A 73 -3.71 -0.04 -46.68
N HIS A 74 -4.17 0.78 -45.74
CA HIS A 74 -4.96 0.32 -44.60
C HIS A 74 -6.29 -0.31 -45.06
N ARG A 75 -7.04 0.37 -45.94
CA ARG A 75 -8.29 -0.16 -46.51
C ARG A 75 -8.09 -1.50 -47.22
N GLN A 76 -7.02 -1.62 -48.01
CA GLN A 76 -6.64 -2.86 -48.70
C GLN A 76 -6.31 -3.99 -47.72
N ALA A 77 -5.57 -3.70 -46.65
CA ALA A 77 -5.22 -4.69 -45.63
C ALA A 77 -6.45 -5.16 -44.82
N VAL A 78 -7.36 -4.25 -44.46
CA VAL A 78 -8.63 -4.58 -43.80
C VAL A 78 -9.51 -5.44 -44.71
N GLN A 79 -9.65 -5.08 -45.98
CA GLN A 79 -10.45 -5.86 -46.94
C GLN A 79 -9.88 -7.26 -47.13
N ARG A 80 -8.55 -7.39 -47.20
CA ARG A 80 -7.87 -8.69 -47.29
C ARG A 80 -8.06 -9.53 -46.03
N SER A 81 -7.92 -8.94 -44.85
CA SER A 81 -8.17 -9.59 -43.55
C SER A 81 -9.61 -10.10 -43.46
N ALA A 82 -10.59 -9.28 -43.83
CA ALA A 82 -12.00 -9.65 -43.84
C ALA A 82 -12.34 -10.77 -44.83
N THR A 83 -11.64 -10.83 -45.98
CA THR A 83 -11.89 -11.85 -47.01
C THR A 83 -11.22 -13.19 -46.68
N LEU A 84 -10.05 -13.17 -46.04
CA LEU A 84 -9.26 -14.37 -45.72
C LEU A 84 -9.44 -14.89 -44.29
N GLY A 85 -10.13 -14.13 -43.43
CA GLY A 85 -10.34 -14.49 -42.02
C GLY A 85 -9.08 -14.40 -41.13
N GLY A 86 -8.05 -13.66 -41.57
CA GLY A 86 -6.76 -13.50 -40.86
C GLY A 86 -6.61 -12.15 -40.17
N LYS A 87 -5.55 -11.96 -39.36
CA LYS A 87 -5.33 -10.71 -38.61
C LYS A 87 -4.81 -9.59 -39.51
N LEU A 88 -5.02 -8.33 -39.10
CA LEU A 88 -4.61 -7.17 -39.90
C LEU A 88 -3.10 -7.14 -40.19
N GLY A 89 -2.25 -7.54 -39.23
CA GLY A 89 -0.80 -7.55 -39.46
C GLY A 89 -0.33 -8.65 -40.41
N GLU A 90 -0.95 -9.82 -40.41
CA GLU A 90 -0.72 -10.86 -41.43
C GLU A 90 -1.13 -10.35 -42.81
N ALA A 91 -2.24 -9.62 -42.90
CA ALA A 91 -2.68 -9.02 -44.16
C ALA A 91 -1.69 -7.95 -44.66
N LEU A 92 -1.12 -7.13 -43.77
CA LEU A 92 -0.11 -6.13 -44.10
C LEU A 92 1.19 -6.76 -44.62
N VAL A 93 1.64 -7.87 -44.03
CA VAL A 93 2.82 -8.62 -44.51
C VAL A 93 2.51 -9.37 -45.80
N GLY A 94 1.33 -9.98 -45.91
CA GLY A 94 0.89 -10.69 -47.11
C GLY A 94 0.65 -9.77 -48.33
N LEU A 95 0.49 -8.46 -48.10
CA LEU A 95 0.46 -7.43 -49.14
C LEU A 95 1.84 -6.81 -49.41
N SER A 96 2.89 -7.27 -48.72
CA SER A 96 4.25 -6.69 -48.78
C SER A 96 4.29 -5.20 -48.43
N ILE A 97 3.33 -4.71 -47.65
CA ILE A 97 3.30 -3.33 -47.16
C ILE A 97 4.28 -3.17 -46.00
N LEU A 98 4.41 -4.19 -45.15
CA LEU A 98 5.40 -4.27 -44.08
C LEU A 98 6.17 -5.59 -44.15
N THR A 99 7.43 -5.56 -43.72
CA THR A 99 8.17 -6.79 -43.39
C THR A 99 7.79 -7.28 -41.99
N VAL A 100 8.14 -8.53 -41.70
CA VAL A 100 7.99 -9.12 -40.35
C VAL A 100 8.67 -8.28 -39.28
N GLU A 101 9.91 -7.88 -39.54
CA GLU A 101 10.73 -7.10 -38.63
C GLU A 101 10.10 -5.72 -38.39
N GLN A 102 9.62 -5.07 -39.46
CA GLN A 102 8.90 -3.81 -39.35
C GLN A 102 7.61 -3.98 -38.56
N LEU A 103 6.87 -5.07 -38.75
CA LEU A 103 5.64 -5.32 -38.00
C LEU A 103 5.91 -5.51 -36.50
N ILE A 104 6.97 -6.24 -36.12
CA ILE A 104 7.39 -6.41 -34.72
C ILE A 104 7.76 -5.07 -34.09
N ASP A 105 8.57 -4.27 -34.78
CA ASP A 105 8.97 -2.93 -34.33
C ASP A 105 7.73 -2.01 -34.14
N GLN A 106 6.78 -2.06 -35.07
CA GLN A 106 5.54 -1.27 -34.98
C GLN A 106 4.61 -1.74 -33.85
N LEU A 107 4.52 -3.05 -33.58
CA LEU A 107 3.76 -3.57 -32.43
C LEU A 107 4.37 -3.11 -31.10
N GLY A 108 5.69 -3.01 -31.01
CA GLY A 108 6.36 -2.43 -29.84
C GLY A 108 6.04 -0.96 -29.65
N LYS A 109 6.13 -0.18 -30.72
CA LYS A 109 5.77 1.23 -30.71
C LYS A 109 4.32 1.44 -30.34
N GLN A 110 3.41 0.60 -30.85
CA GLN A 110 2.00 0.63 -30.50
C GLN A 110 1.75 0.26 -29.04
N ALA A 111 2.34 -0.83 -28.53
CA ALA A 111 2.19 -1.25 -27.13
C ALA A 111 2.70 -0.18 -26.16
N ARG A 112 3.82 0.46 -26.49
CA ARG A 112 4.34 1.63 -25.79
C ARG A 112 3.37 2.81 -25.89
N HIS A 113 2.89 3.14 -27.09
CA HIS A 113 1.96 4.25 -27.32
C HIS A 113 0.70 4.13 -26.45
N LYS A 114 0.08 2.94 -26.42
CA LYS A 114 -1.08 2.63 -25.58
C LYS A 114 -0.83 2.93 -24.10
N LEU A 115 0.32 2.54 -23.57
CA LEU A 115 0.68 2.77 -22.17
C LEU A 115 1.02 4.26 -21.91
N VAL A 116 1.75 4.89 -22.82
CA VAL A 116 2.17 6.30 -22.73
C VAL A 116 0.95 7.24 -22.68
N GLN A 117 -0.09 6.98 -23.46
CA GLN A 117 -1.35 7.76 -23.43
C GLN A 117 -2.08 7.72 -22.07
N ALA A 118 -1.76 6.76 -21.21
CA ALA A 118 -2.35 6.65 -19.88
C ALA A 118 -1.53 7.33 -18.77
N LEU A 119 -0.25 7.66 -19.01
CA LEU A 119 0.67 8.16 -17.99
C LEU A 119 0.20 9.45 -17.31
N ARG A 120 -0.55 10.29 -18.03
CA ARG A 120 -1.06 11.58 -17.52
C ARG A 120 -2.56 11.59 -17.24
N TRP A 121 -3.17 10.42 -17.06
CA TRP A 121 -4.58 10.37 -16.63
C TRP A 121 -4.73 11.01 -15.25
N PRO A 122 -5.53 12.10 -15.11
CA PRO A 122 -5.65 12.82 -13.83
C PRO A 122 -6.47 12.03 -12.81
N GLN A 123 -7.35 11.14 -13.28
CA GLN A 123 -8.24 10.31 -12.49
C GLN A 123 -8.47 8.96 -13.18
N GLY A 124 -8.86 7.96 -12.40
CA GLY A 124 -9.08 6.58 -12.85
C GLY A 124 -8.70 5.58 -11.75
N ALA A 125 -8.98 4.31 -11.98
CA ALA A 125 -8.64 3.23 -11.07
C ALA A 125 -7.62 2.29 -11.70
N TRP A 126 -6.76 1.70 -10.88
CA TRP A 126 -5.84 0.65 -11.28
C TRP A 126 -6.01 -0.58 -10.39
N ARG A 127 -5.77 -1.76 -10.97
CA ARG A 127 -5.77 -3.04 -10.27
C ARG A 127 -4.68 -3.93 -10.85
N PHE A 128 -3.87 -4.49 -9.98
CA PHE A 128 -2.85 -5.47 -10.33
C PHE A 128 -3.25 -6.85 -9.79
N GLU A 129 -3.14 -7.86 -10.66
CA GLU A 129 -3.42 -9.25 -10.37
C GLU A 129 -2.22 -10.10 -10.75
N GLU A 130 -1.69 -10.84 -9.79
CA GLU A 130 -0.56 -11.74 -10.00
C GLU A 130 -0.97 -12.95 -10.84
N LEU A 131 -0.26 -13.19 -11.94
CA LEU A 131 -0.49 -14.31 -12.87
C LEU A 131 0.72 -15.24 -12.85
N HIS A 132 0.46 -16.55 -12.87
CA HIS A 132 1.51 -17.59 -12.82
C HIS A 132 1.72 -18.29 -14.17
N ASP A 133 0.82 -18.05 -15.13
CA ASP A 133 0.95 -18.56 -16.49
C ASP A 133 2.04 -17.80 -17.25
N PRO A 134 2.77 -18.46 -18.18
CA PRO A 134 3.74 -17.79 -19.02
C PRO A 134 3.04 -16.71 -19.86
N ILE A 135 3.42 -15.45 -19.62
CA ILE A 135 2.97 -14.30 -20.39
C ILE A 135 3.91 -14.14 -21.59
N GLU A 136 3.40 -14.38 -22.79
CA GLU A 136 4.14 -14.18 -24.04
C GLU A 136 4.00 -12.75 -24.57
N GLY A 137 5.06 -12.22 -25.15
CA GLY A 137 5.04 -10.92 -25.83
C GLY A 137 6.42 -10.25 -25.85
N MET A 138 6.46 -9.02 -26.37
CA MET A 138 7.71 -8.26 -26.46
C MET A 138 7.92 -7.42 -25.21
N GLN A 139 8.99 -7.70 -24.47
CA GLN A 139 9.32 -6.98 -23.25
C GLN A 139 9.84 -5.57 -23.53
N LEU A 140 9.15 -4.56 -23.00
CA LEU A 140 9.55 -3.15 -22.99
C LEU A 140 10.29 -2.83 -21.69
N ARG A 141 11.27 -1.91 -21.74
CA ARG A 141 11.96 -1.44 -20.53
C ARG A 141 11.08 -0.43 -19.78
N MET A 142 10.59 -0.81 -18.59
CA MET A 142 9.63 0.01 -17.84
C MET A 142 10.09 1.46 -17.64
N ILE A 143 11.34 1.65 -17.18
CA ILE A 143 11.87 2.99 -16.88
C ILE A 143 11.89 3.88 -18.12
N GLU A 144 12.20 3.34 -19.30
CA GLU A 144 12.22 4.11 -20.54
C GLU A 144 10.83 4.41 -21.06
N VAL A 145 9.89 3.49 -20.90
CA VAL A 145 8.47 3.72 -21.22
C VAL A 145 7.92 4.86 -20.38
N VAL A 146 8.18 4.85 -19.06
CA VAL A 146 7.68 5.86 -18.13
C VAL A 146 8.35 7.23 -18.35
N LEU A 147 9.69 7.30 -18.26
CA LEU A 147 10.40 8.59 -18.34
C LEU A 147 10.35 9.18 -19.75
N GLY A 148 10.54 8.35 -20.78
CA GLY A 148 10.41 8.78 -22.17
C GLY A 148 8.98 9.18 -22.53
N GLY A 149 7.99 8.41 -22.06
CA GLY A 149 6.58 8.69 -22.28
C GLY A 149 6.10 9.99 -21.64
N LEU A 150 6.56 10.30 -20.42
CA LEU A 150 6.23 11.57 -19.76
C LEU A 150 6.85 12.79 -20.44
N ARG A 151 8.02 12.61 -21.08
CA ARG A 151 8.65 13.64 -21.92
C ARG A 151 7.87 13.87 -23.21
N GLU A 152 7.39 12.80 -23.85
CA GLU A 152 6.61 12.87 -25.09
C GLU A 152 5.20 13.42 -24.91
N THR A 153 4.56 13.11 -23.78
CA THR A 153 3.18 13.55 -23.47
C THR A 153 3.14 14.88 -22.72
N ALA A 154 4.28 15.55 -22.59
CA ALA A 154 4.36 16.82 -21.91
C ALA A 154 3.44 17.86 -22.57
N VAL A 155 2.64 18.55 -21.75
CA VAL A 155 1.79 19.64 -22.22
C VAL A 155 2.50 20.94 -21.90
N GLU A 156 2.70 21.79 -22.90
CA GLU A 156 3.36 23.11 -22.77
C GLU A 156 2.42 24.19 -22.22
N ASP A 157 1.37 23.79 -21.49
CA ASP A 157 0.39 24.70 -20.90
C ASP A 157 0.98 25.36 -19.64
N LEU A 158 1.46 26.58 -19.82
CA LEU A 158 2.01 27.42 -18.74
C LEU A 158 1.00 27.69 -17.62
N GLY A 159 -0.31 27.69 -17.89
CA GLY A 159 -1.36 27.87 -16.88
C GLY A 159 -1.35 26.73 -15.89
N ARG A 160 -1.36 25.47 -16.36
CA ARG A 160 -1.25 24.28 -15.50
C ARG A 160 0.10 24.17 -14.79
N LEU A 161 1.17 24.60 -15.45
CA LEU A 161 2.51 24.53 -14.88
C LEU A 161 2.80 25.67 -13.88
N SER A 162 1.98 26.72 -13.84
CA SER A 162 2.07 27.81 -12.84
C SER A 162 1.84 27.33 -11.40
N ARG A 163 1.18 26.16 -11.22
CA ARG A 163 1.02 25.51 -9.91
C ARG A 163 2.35 25.21 -9.21
N LEU A 164 3.46 25.15 -9.96
CA LEU A 164 4.80 24.91 -9.44
C LEU A 164 5.52 26.19 -8.97
N ASP A 165 4.90 27.37 -9.12
CA ASP A 165 5.50 28.64 -8.73
C ASP A 165 5.86 28.69 -7.24
N GLY A 166 7.04 29.23 -6.94
CA GLY A 166 7.57 29.37 -5.59
C GLY A 166 7.90 28.04 -4.88
N MET A 167 7.68 26.89 -5.51
CA MET A 167 8.00 25.60 -4.92
C MET A 167 9.50 25.29 -4.97
N SER A 168 9.98 24.62 -3.93
CA SER A 168 11.30 24.01 -3.86
C SER A 168 11.17 22.49 -3.84
N PHE A 169 12.17 21.78 -4.36
CA PHE A 169 12.08 20.33 -4.54
C PHE A 169 13.34 19.62 -4.05
N SER A 170 13.20 18.37 -3.61
CA SER A 170 14.31 17.49 -3.23
C SER A 170 14.10 16.07 -3.77
N LEU A 171 15.19 15.35 -4.03
CA LEU A 171 15.13 13.95 -4.48
C LEU A 171 14.61 13.01 -3.39
N THR A 172 13.67 12.14 -3.75
CA THR A 172 13.25 10.98 -2.94
C THR A 172 14.31 9.87 -3.02
N GLU A 173 14.16 8.78 -2.25
CA GLU A 173 15.02 7.60 -2.39
C GLU A 173 14.93 6.96 -3.78
N ARG A 174 13.73 6.94 -4.38
CA ARG A 174 13.55 6.57 -5.80
C ARG A 174 14.31 7.51 -6.72
N GLY A 175 14.19 8.83 -6.54
CA GLY A 175 14.92 9.80 -7.35
C GLY A 175 16.43 9.64 -7.28
N LYS A 176 16.96 9.31 -6.10
CA LYS A 176 18.39 8.99 -5.92
C LYS A 176 18.79 7.74 -6.70
N ARG A 177 18.00 6.66 -6.65
CA ARG A 177 18.24 5.42 -7.42
C ARG A 177 18.16 5.67 -8.94
N LEU A 178 17.21 6.47 -9.39
CA LEU A 178 16.98 6.80 -10.80
C LEU A 178 17.86 7.94 -11.32
N ARG A 179 18.85 8.43 -10.55
CA ARG A 179 19.65 9.62 -10.91
C ARG A 179 20.23 9.55 -12.33
N HIS A 180 20.75 8.39 -12.73
CA HIS A 180 21.31 8.22 -14.08
C HIS A 180 20.26 8.40 -15.18
N GLU A 181 19.09 7.79 -15.01
CA GLU A 181 18.00 7.82 -15.99
C GLU A 181 17.30 9.19 -16.03
N LEU A 182 17.13 9.83 -14.87
CA LEU A 182 16.63 11.21 -14.78
C LEU A 182 17.56 12.19 -15.50
N ARG A 183 18.88 12.05 -15.30
CA ARG A 183 19.89 12.84 -16.01
C ARG A 183 19.81 12.65 -17.51
N LYS A 184 19.65 11.40 -17.97
CA LYS A 184 19.54 11.05 -19.39
C LYS A 184 18.25 11.60 -20.02
N ALA A 185 17.14 11.56 -19.28
CA ALA A 185 15.83 12.00 -19.77
C ALA A 185 15.65 13.53 -19.78
N PHE A 186 16.14 14.22 -18.73
CA PHE A 186 15.81 15.63 -18.45
C PHE A 186 17.04 16.57 -18.30
N GLY A 187 18.26 16.03 -18.34
CA GLY A 187 19.51 16.82 -18.31
C GLY A 187 20.15 17.02 -16.94
N GLU A 188 21.45 17.34 -16.92
CA GLU A 188 22.28 17.41 -15.71
C GLU A 188 22.07 18.68 -14.88
N ARG A 189 21.87 19.84 -15.53
CA ARG A 189 21.83 21.15 -14.85
C ARG A 189 20.63 21.26 -13.90
N ALA A 190 19.46 20.78 -14.32
CA ALA A 190 18.27 20.74 -13.48
C ALA A 190 18.45 19.80 -12.28
N LEU A 191 19.05 18.62 -12.52
CA LEU A 191 19.25 17.60 -11.49
C LEU A 191 20.24 18.02 -10.41
N ALA A 192 21.27 18.81 -10.76
CA ALA A 192 22.22 19.36 -9.81
C ALA A 192 21.55 20.33 -8.81
N ILE A 193 20.68 21.21 -9.29
CA ILE A 193 19.94 22.18 -8.45
C ILE A 193 18.87 21.47 -7.61
N LEU A 194 18.18 20.48 -8.18
CA LEU A 194 17.24 19.61 -7.45
C LEU A 194 17.93 18.84 -6.31
N SER A 195 19.15 18.35 -6.56
CA SER A 195 19.94 17.66 -5.53
C SER A 195 20.35 18.59 -4.39
N ALA A 196 20.48 19.89 -4.66
CA ALA A 196 20.77 20.92 -3.68
C ALA A 196 19.51 21.46 -2.96
N GLY A 197 18.31 21.05 -3.37
CA GLY A 197 17.06 21.50 -2.75
C GLY A 197 16.59 22.89 -3.20
N GLY A 198 17.00 23.34 -4.40
CA GLY A 198 16.74 24.69 -4.89
C GLY A 198 15.29 24.93 -5.36
N PRO A 199 14.86 26.22 -5.45
CA PRO A 199 13.55 26.60 -5.95
C PRO A 199 13.44 26.42 -7.47
N ILE A 200 12.20 26.32 -7.99
CA ILE A 200 11.98 26.14 -9.43
C ILE A 200 12.58 27.27 -10.28
N ALA A 201 12.61 28.50 -9.78
CA ALA A 201 13.17 29.65 -10.50
C ALA A 201 14.67 29.49 -10.81
N GLU A 202 15.44 28.85 -9.93
CA GLU A 202 16.85 28.55 -10.19
C GLU A 202 17.02 27.45 -11.22
N ILE A 203 16.11 26.46 -11.22
CA ILE A 203 16.09 25.37 -12.19
C ILE A 203 15.79 25.93 -13.58
N GLU A 204 14.77 26.79 -13.72
CA GLU A 204 14.44 27.48 -14.97
C GLU A 204 15.61 28.32 -15.51
N LYS A 205 16.29 29.06 -14.61
CA LYS A 205 17.45 29.87 -14.98
C LYS A 205 18.61 28.99 -15.48
N ALA A 206 18.81 27.82 -14.88
CA ALA A 206 19.90 26.93 -15.23
C ALA A 206 19.64 26.08 -16.48
N THR A 207 18.37 25.74 -16.76
CA THR A 207 17.98 25.08 -18.01
C THR A 207 17.97 26.04 -19.18
N GLY A 208 17.70 27.34 -18.95
CA GLY A 208 17.60 28.36 -20.00
C GLY A 208 16.29 28.27 -20.79
N ASP A 209 15.42 27.33 -20.44
CA ASP A 209 14.09 27.15 -20.99
C ASP A 209 13.13 26.86 -19.82
N ARG A 210 12.24 27.82 -19.59
CA ARG A 210 11.27 27.82 -18.50
C ARG A 210 10.23 26.70 -18.66
N VAL A 211 9.76 26.48 -19.87
CA VAL A 211 8.71 25.49 -20.16
C VAL A 211 9.28 24.08 -19.96
N GLN A 212 10.46 23.83 -20.52
CA GLN A 212 11.13 22.53 -20.41
C GLN A 212 11.54 22.19 -18.96
N ALA A 213 12.02 23.17 -18.18
CA ALA A 213 12.27 22.95 -16.75
C ALA A 213 11.01 22.48 -16.01
N ARG A 214 9.89 23.16 -16.23
CA ARG A 214 8.62 22.85 -15.55
C ARG A 214 8.07 21.50 -15.96
N ILE A 215 8.15 21.15 -17.24
CA ILE A 215 7.78 19.83 -17.75
C ILE A 215 8.60 18.73 -17.06
N ALA A 216 9.92 18.94 -16.91
CA ALA A 216 10.79 17.98 -16.24
C ALA A 216 10.43 17.82 -14.76
N ILE A 217 10.18 18.92 -14.03
CA ILE A 217 9.75 18.88 -12.63
C ILE A 217 8.41 18.16 -12.48
N ASP A 218 7.43 18.50 -13.31
CA ASP A 218 6.12 17.87 -13.31
C ASP A 218 6.22 16.34 -13.56
N ALA A 219 7.02 15.92 -14.53
CA ALA A 219 7.28 14.51 -14.81
C ALA A 219 7.97 13.80 -13.63
N MET A 220 8.97 14.42 -13.01
CA MET A 220 9.66 13.86 -11.85
C MET A 220 8.75 13.74 -10.62
N LEU A 221 7.81 14.67 -10.42
CA LEU A 221 6.78 14.58 -9.38
C LEU A 221 5.83 13.40 -9.65
N MET A 222 5.36 13.23 -10.89
CA MET A 222 4.48 12.11 -11.26
C MET A 222 5.13 10.74 -11.05
N CYS A 223 6.45 10.65 -11.16
CA CYS A 223 7.22 9.43 -10.91
C CYS A 223 7.51 9.15 -9.42
N ASP A 224 7.17 10.06 -8.51
CA ASP A 224 7.61 10.03 -7.11
C ASP A 224 9.16 10.08 -6.97
N ALA A 225 9.82 10.74 -7.94
CA ALA A 225 11.28 10.88 -7.97
C ALA A 225 11.76 12.13 -7.22
N ILE A 226 10.92 13.16 -7.14
CA ILE A 226 11.15 14.35 -6.33
C ILE A 226 9.92 14.61 -5.46
N THR A 227 10.13 15.29 -4.35
CA THR A 227 9.08 15.76 -3.46
C THR A 227 9.27 17.25 -3.21
N THR A 228 8.18 17.95 -2.89
CA THR A 228 8.25 19.36 -2.51
C THR A 228 8.93 19.50 -1.15
N LYS A 229 9.93 20.37 -1.08
CA LYS A 229 10.55 20.78 0.18
C LYS A 229 9.58 21.75 0.86
N SER A 230 8.63 21.21 1.60
CA SER A 230 7.77 22.02 2.46
C SER A 230 8.57 22.44 3.69
N THR A 231 8.74 23.74 3.88
CA THR A 231 8.96 24.32 5.20
C THR A 231 7.91 23.71 6.14
N GLN A 232 8.32 23.26 7.32
CA GLN A 232 7.37 22.76 8.30
C GLN A 232 6.59 23.97 8.81
N ILE A 233 5.31 24.01 8.48
CA ILE A 233 4.35 25.04 8.86
C ILE A 233 3.23 24.31 9.59
N GLY A 234 2.58 24.99 10.52
CA GLY A 234 1.51 24.39 11.28
C GLY A 234 1.97 23.59 12.51
N LEU A 235 1.00 22.94 13.17
CA LEU A 235 1.02 22.27 14.48
C LEU A 235 2.38 21.94 15.12
N GLY A 236 3.05 22.79 15.91
CA GLY A 236 4.32 22.39 16.53
C GLY A 236 5.54 22.36 15.61
N ALA A 237 5.51 23.11 14.50
CA ALA A 237 6.69 23.52 13.76
C ALA A 237 7.34 24.78 14.39
N SER A 238 8.62 25.03 14.08
CA SER A 238 9.25 26.31 14.46
C SER A 238 8.51 27.45 13.75
N PRO A 239 7.91 28.41 14.47
CA PRO A 239 7.11 29.46 13.85
C PRO A 239 7.94 30.26 12.85
N ILE A 240 7.41 30.40 11.64
CA ILE A 240 7.93 31.34 10.64
C ILE A 240 7.32 32.69 11.04
N VAL A 241 8.17 33.70 11.23
CA VAL A 241 7.90 35.05 11.76
C VAL A 241 8.26 35.21 13.24
N LYS A 242 9.45 35.79 13.46
CA LYS A 242 9.69 36.67 14.61
C LYS A 242 8.94 37.95 14.31
N THR A 243 7.89 38.26 15.05
CA THR A 243 7.24 39.56 14.99
C THR A 243 8.19 40.60 15.60
N THR A 244 9.14 41.10 14.83
CA THR A 244 9.85 42.32 15.22
C THR A 244 8.83 43.44 15.13
N LEU A 245 8.35 43.91 16.29
CA LEU A 245 7.60 45.15 16.45
C LEU A 245 8.31 46.27 15.65
N PRO A 246 7.69 46.86 14.63
CA PRO A 246 8.14 48.14 14.11
C PRO A 246 7.96 49.16 15.24
N GLY A 247 9.03 49.90 15.54
CA GLY A 247 8.99 51.00 16.49
C GLY A 247 7.87 51.98 16.15
N VAL A 248 7.22 52.49 17.19
CA VAL A 248 6.26 53.59 17.15
C VAL A 248 6.78 54.69 16.22
N GLY A 249 6.09 54.92 15.11
CA GLY A 249 6.48 55.93 14.12
C GLY A 249 5.37 56.24 13.12
N ALA A 250 4.59 57.27 13.45
CA ALA A 250 3.80 58.14 12.57
C ALA A 250 2.71 57.50 11.67
N VAL A 251 1.46 57.79 12.04
CA VAL A 251 0.28 57.77 11.16
C VAL A 251 0.45 58.80 10.03
N PRO A 252 0.15 58.46 8.78
CA PRO A 252 -0.31 59.44 7.81
C PRO A 252 -1.82 59.35 7.66
N GLU A 253 -2.50 60.45 7.99
CA GLU A 253 -3.90 60.71 7.68
C GLU A 253 -4.15 60.78 6.16
N THR A 254 -5.44 60.71 5.82
CA THR A 254 -6.10 61.03 4.54
C THR A 254 -6.30 59.88 3.54
N ILE A 255 -7.57 59.56 3.25
CA ILE A 255 -8.28 59.98 2.03
C ILE A 255 -9.79 59.62 2.16
N THR A 256 -10.57 60.70 2.32
CA THR A 256 -11.93 61.05 1.87
C THR A 256 -13.07 60.03 1.73
N ASP A 257 -14.20 60.43 2.34
CA ASP A 257 -15.60 60.08 2.06
C ASP A 257 -15.96 59.98 0.56
N GLU A 258 -16.80 58.99 0.20
CA GLU A 258 -18.00 59.13 -0.65
C GLU A 258 -18.85 57.81 -0.67
N PRO A 259 -20.15 57.84 -1.04
CA PRO A 259 -21.21 57.16 -0.30
C PRO A 259 -21.55 55.73 -0.76
N MET A 260 -22.20 55.00 0.16
CA MET A 260 -22.86 53.72 -0.09
C MET A 260 -23.90 53.80 -1.22
N VAL A 261 -23.76 52.94 -2.22
CA VAL A 261 -24.80 52.69 -3.24
C VAL A 261 -25.49 51.37 -2.91
N GLU A 262 -26.78 51.43 -2.57
CA GLU A 262 -27.70 50.29 -2.61
C GLU A 262 -27.84 49.81 -4.06
N ILE A 263 -27.56 48.52 -4.32
CA ILE A 263 -27.91 47.89 -5.60
C ILE A 263 -28.87 46.74 -5.33
N SER A 264 -30.09 46.96 -5.84
CA SER A 264 -31.23 46.05 -5.90
C SER A 264 -30.89 44.75 -6.63
N MET A 265 -31.36 43.63 -6.07
CA MET A 265 -31.31 42.31 -6.71
C MET A 265 -32.18 42.26 -7.96
N SER A 266 -31.62 41.79 -9.07
CA SER A 266 -32.40 41.24 -10.18
C SER A 266 -31.67 40.02 -10.75
N SER A 267 -32.45 38.95 -10.88
CA SER A 267 -32.14 37.58 -11.31
C SER A 267 -31.36 37.43 -12.62
N ILE A 268 -30.34 36.56 -12.62
CA ILE A 268 -29.71 35.97 -13.82
C ILE A 268 -29.24 34.52 -13.48
N PRO A 269 -28.87 33.66 -14.46
CA PRO A 269 -29.35 32.29 -14.57
C PRO A 269 -28.30 31.25 -14.14
N GLU A 270 -28.77 30.06 -13.79
CA GLU A 270 -27.97 28.93 -13.34
C GLU A 270 -26.97 28.46 -14.42
N GLY A 271 -25.69 28.38 -14.02
CA GLY A 271 -24.62 27.73 -14.76
C GLY A 271 -24.01 26.63 -13.89
N GLU A 272 -24.20 25.37 -14.30
CA GLU A 272 -24.06 24.15 -13.48
C GLU A 272 -22.63 23.67 -13.18
N GLU A 273 -21.56 24.39 -13.56
CA GLU A 273 -20.18 23.85 -13.48
C GLU A 273 -19.40 24.25 -12.21
N GLY A 274 -19.92 25.18 -11.39
CA GLY A 274 -19.31 25.61 -10.12
C GLY A 274 -19.79 24.87 -8.86
N GLU A 275 -20.89 24.13 -8.95
CA GLU A 275 -21.54 23.47 -7.80
C GLU A 275 -20.85 22.17 -7.38
N GLU A 276 -20.17 21.45 -8.28
CA GLU A 276 -19.51 20.17 -7.97
C GLU A 276 -18.34 20.34 -6.99
N LEU A 277 -17.44 21.32 -7.20
CA LEU A 277 -16.32 21.57 -6.28
C LEU A 277 -16.82 22.15 -4.94
N TYR A 278 -17.89 22.95 -4.96
CA TYR A 278 -18.48 23.55 -3.77
C TYR A 278 -19.17 22.52 -2.87
N SER A 279 -19.97 21.63 -3.48
CA SER A 279 -20.63 20.51 -2.79
C SER A 279 -19.64 19.46 -2.28
N MET A 280 -18.57 19.17 -3.04
CA MET A 280 -17.48 18.30 -2.56
C MET A 280 -16.76 18.86 -1.34
N LEU A 281 -16.60 20.18 -1.24
CA LEU A 281 -15.80 20.81 -0.18
C LEU A 281 -16.59 21.21 1.06
N PHE A 282 -17.90 21.48 1.01
CA PHE A 282 -18.59 22.17 2.13
C PHE A 282 -20.04 21.73 2.38
N ASP A 283 -20.33 20.43 2.36
CA ASP A 283 -21.66 19.94 2.72
C ASP A 283 -21.94 20.07 4.24
N ASP A 284 -23.04 20.74 4.59
CA ASP A 284 -23.48 21.10 5.94
C ASP A 284 -24.74 20.31 6.37
N GLN A 285 -25.00 19.14 5.77
CA GLN A 285 -26.11 18.29 6.18
C GLN A 285 -25.82 17.57 7.51
N VAL A 286 -26.73 17.78 8.46
CA VAL A 286 -26.81 17.07 9.75
C VAL A 286 -26.89 15.57 9.47
N VAL A 287 -25.85 14.85 9.89
CA VAL A 287 -25.76 13.38 9.77
C VAL A 287 -26.74 12.76 10.76
N ASP A 288 -27.81 12.15 10.24
CA ASP A 288 -28.62 11.19 11.00
C ASP A 288 -27.85 9.86 11.11
N ASP A 289 -27.74 9.39 12.34
CA ASP A 289 -26.81 8.36 12.77
C ASP A 289 -27.47 6.98 12.61
N GLN A 290 -27.39 6.39 11.41
CA GLN A 290 -27.66 4.97 11.21
C GLN A 290 -26.37 4.22 10.89
N LYS A 291 -25.78 3.65 11.95
CA LYS A 291 -24.74 2.63 11.89
C LYS A 291 -25.18 1.46 10.99
N THR A 292 -24.41 1.19 9.95
CA THR A 292 -24.33 -0.16 9.38
C THR A 292 -23.21 -0.93 10.08
N LYS A 293 -23.57 -2.09 10.60
CA LYS A 293 -22.64 -3.07 11.16
C LYS A 293 -21.82 -3.66 10.01
N ASP A 294 -20.56 -3.95 10.33
CA ASP A 294 -19.58 -4.72 9.54
C ASP A 294 -18.76 -3.94 8.50
N GLY A 295 -17.79 -3.18 9.02
CA GLY A 295 -16.64 -2.70 8.26
C GLY A 295 -15.71 -3.85 7.88
N GLN A 296 -15.93 -4.41 6.68
CA GLN A 296 -14.91 -4.96 5.76
C GLN A 296 -15.63 -5.48 4.50
N ARG A 297 -15.64 -4.68 3.43
CA ARG A 297 -15.80 -5.18 2.06
C ARG A 297 -14.90 -4.38 1.10
N PRO A 298 -14.11 -5.05 0.25
CA PRO A 298 -13.45 -4.42 -0.90
C PRO A 298 -14.50 -3.83 -1.84
N LEU A 299 -14.16 -2.74 -2.55
CA LEU A 299 -14.98 -2.21 -3.63
C LEU A 299 -15.28 -3.32 -4.65
N ASP A 300 -16.56 -3.66 -4.81
CA ASP A 300 -17.02 -4.67 -5.76
C ASP A 300 -16.78 -4.17 -7.19
N PHE A 301 -15.87 -4.84 -7.89
CA PHE A 301 -15.85 -4.82 -9.35
C PHE A 301 -17.01 -5.71 -9.77
N GLU A 302 -18.17 -5.12 -10.05
CA GLU A 302 -19.24 -5.87 -10.71
C GLU A 302 -18.65 -6.51 -11.98
N GLN A 303 -18.72 -7.84 -12.03
CA GLN A 303 -18.48 -8.63 -13.22
C GLN A 303 -19.54 -8.23 -14.24
N ILE A 304 -19.25 -7.19 -15.01
CA ILE A 304 -19.79 -7.11 -16.35
C ILE A 304 -19.02 -8.17 -17.13
N GLU A 305 -19.68 -9.30 -17.38
CA GLU A 305 -19.36 -10.11 -18.54
C GLU A 305 -19.32 -9.15 -19.73
N VAL A 306 -18.11 -8.78 -20.14
CA VAL A 306 -17.90 -8.24 -21.47
C VAL A 306 -18.32 -9.39 -22.37
N GLU A 307 -19.49 -9.28 -23.00
CA GLU A 307 -19.81 -10.10 -24.15
C GLU A 307 -18.60 -10.02 -25.08
N ALA A 308 -17.83 -11.10 -25.11
CA ALA A 308 -16.57 -11.26 -25.82
C ALA A 308 -16.81 -11.37 -27.34
N GLY A 309 -17.60 -10.44 -27.88
CA GLY A 309 -18.24 -10.61 -29.16
C GLY A 309 -17.91 -9.58 -30.24
N LYS A 310 -17.64 -8.30 -29.93
CA LYS A 310 -17.72 -7.29 -31.02
C LYS A 310 -16.72 -6.13 -31.09
N PHE A 311 -15.73 -6.01 -30.21
CA PHE A 311 -14.63 -5.05 -30.44
C PHE A 311 -13.29 -5.60 -29.93
N GLU A 312 -12.80 -6.66 -30.57
CA GLU A 312 -11.38 -7.01 -30.48
C GLU A 312 -10.57 -5.92 -31.18
N ASP A 313 -9.83 -5.15 -30.40
CA ASP A 313 -8.75 -4.32 -30.91
C ASP A 313 -7.75 -5.24 -31.64
N SER A 314 -7.69 -5.09 -32.96
CA SER A 314 -6.75 -5.72 -33.89
C SER A 314 -5.31 -5.39 -33.47
N GLY A 315 -4.78 -6.12 -32.49
CA GLY A 315 -3.52 -5.75 -31.86
C GLY A 315 -2.84 -6.86 -31.08
N VAL A 316 -2.85 -8.10 -31.59
CA VAL A 316 -1.75 -9.07 -31.35
C VAL A 316 -1.56 -9.86 -32.63
N VAL A 317 -0.71 -9.35 -33.53
CA VAL A 317 -0.09 -10.22 -34.54
C VAL A 317 0.73 -11.21 -33.75
N SER A 318 0.48 -12.50 -33.94
CA SER A 318 1.38 -13.49 -33.37
C SER A 318 2.70 -13.33 -34.14
N THR A 319 3.74 -12.89 -33.44
CA THR A 319 5.12 -13.00 -33.94
C THR A 319 5.45 -14.46 -34.29
N VAL A 320 4.65 -15.40 -33.76
CA VAL A 320 4.59 -16.84 -34.03
C VAL A 320 4.29 -17.18 -35.49
N GLU A 321 3.43 -16.48 -36.21
CA GLU A 321 3.08 -16.84 -37.61
C GLU A 321 4.12 -16.40 -38.64
N LEU A 322 4.86 -15.34 -38.34
CA LEU A 322 5.98 -14.91 -39.16
C LEU A 322 7.30 -15.56 -38.72
N GLN A 323 7.42 -15.89 -37.43
CA GLN A 323 8.35 -16.91 -36.97
C GLN A 323 8.00 -18.28 -37.55
N GLN A 324 6.76 -18.58 -37.95
CA GLN A 324 6.42 -19.83 -38.63
C GLN A 324 6.91 -19.86 -40.08
N ALA A 325 7.05 -18.73 -40.78
CA ALA A 325 7.72 -18.72 -42.09
C ALA A 325 9.24 -18.97 -41.98
N SER A 326 9.88 -18.42 -40.95
CA SER A 326 11.28 -18.75 -40.58
C SER A 326 11.42 -20.19 -40.08
N ALA A 327 10.52 -20.59 -39.18
CA ALA A 327 10.47 -21.91 -38.59
C ALA A 327 10.00 -22.98 -39.58
N ASN A 328 9.37 -22.65 -40.70
CA ASN A 328 9.12 -23.60 -41.79
C ASN A 328 10.40 -23.89 -42.57
N ARG A 329 11.29 -22.89 -42.70
CA ARG A 329 12.65 -23.09 -43.27
C ARG A 329 13.55 -23.87 -42.30
N ASP A 330 13.42 -23.59 -41.00
CA ASP A 330 14.15 -24.31 -39.95
C ASP A 330 13.55 -25.70 -39.68
N LYS A 331 12.23 -25.89 -39.81
CA LYS A 331 11.54 -27.20 -39.80
C LYS A 331 11.92 -28.04 -41.01
N ALA A 332 12.04 -27.47 -42.21
CA ALA A 332 12.49 -28.22 -43.39
C ALA A 332 13.94 -28.73 -43.21
N ASN A 333 14.81 -27.92 -42.60
CA ASN A 333 16.17 -28.33 -42.27
C ASN A 333 16.22 -29.34 -41.11
N ALA A 334 15.39 -29.18 -40.08
CA ALA A 334 15.28 -30.11 -38.95
C ALA A 334 14.68 -31.46 -39.38
N ALA A 335 13.69 -31.47 -40.27
CA ALA A 335 13.09 -32.67 -40.86
C ALA A 335 14.13 -33.47 -41.66
N ARG A 336 14.94 -32.78 -42.48
CA ARG A 336 16.06 -33.42 -43.20
C ARG A 336 17.08 -34.03 -42.24
N GLN A 337 17.46 -33.32 -41.18
CA GLN A 337 18.39 -33.84 -40.17
C GLN A 337 17.81 -35.04 -39.41
N ALA A 338 16.51 -35.01 -39.07
CA ALA A 338 15.82 -36.11 -38.42
C ALA A 338 15.74 -37.37 -39.30
N ILE A 339 15.45 -37.23 -40.60
CA ILE A 339 15.44 -38.34 -41.56
C ILE A 339 16.82 -38.98 -41.66
N VAL A 340 17.88 -38.18 -41.78
CA VAL A 340 19.25 -38.71 -41.89
C VAL A 340 19.70 -39.39 -40.59
N ALA A 341 19.35 -38.83 -39.43
CA ALA A 341 19.67 -39.42 -38.13
C ALA A 341 18.93 -40.75 -37.89
N GLU A 342 17.62 -40.80 -38.18
CA GLU A 342 16.80 -42.00 -37.97
C GLU A 342 17.15 -43.12 -38.96
N HIS A 343 17.39 -42.78 -40.23
CA HIS A 343 17.88 -43.73 -41.25
C HIS A 343 19.23 -44.35 -40.84
N SER A 344 20.10 -43.56 -40.20
CA SER A 344 21.38 -44.05 -39.68
C SER A 344 21.21 -44.92 -38.44
N ARG A 345 20.24 -44.60 -37.55
CA ARG A 345 19.95 -45.35 -36.31
C ARG A 345 19.42 -46.75 -36.58
N ILE A 346 18.50 -46.90 -37.53
CA ILE A 346 17.87 -48.20 -37.84
C ILE A 346 18.79 -49.13 -38.65
N ARG A 347 19.89 -48.60 -39.19
CA ARG A 347 20.82 -49.35 -40.02
C ARG A 347 21.59 -50.39 -39.18
N GLY A 348 21.18 -51.65 -39.29
CA GLY A 348 21.79 -52.77 -38.55
C GLY A 348 21.12 -53.11 -37.21
N ALA A 349 19.97 -52.50 -36.90
CA ALA A 349 19.20 -52.76 -35.67
C ALA A 349 18.22 -53.95 -35.82
N ASP A 350 17.91 -54.63 -34.71
CA ASP A 350 16.88 -55.68 -34.64
C ASP A 350 15.46 -55.10 -34.56
N HIS A 351 14.40 -55.92 -34.72
CA HIS A 351 13.03 -55.42 -34.85
C HIS A 351 12.51 -54.72 -33.57
N TYR A 352 13.02 -55.10 -32.39
CA TYR A 352 12.71 -54.43 -31.13
C TYR A 352 13.38 -53.06 -31.05
N ALA A 353 14.68 -53.02 -31.38
CA ALA A 353 15.46 -51.79 -31.42
C ALA A 353 14.97 -50.81 -32.51
N VAL A 354 14.45 -51.31 -33.64
CA VAL A 354 13.84 -50.49 -34.70
C VAL A 354 12.62 -49.73 -34.16
N LEU A 355 11.75 -50.39 -33.41
CA LEU A 355 10.55 -49.75 -32.82
C LEU A 355 10.81 -49.11 -31.44
N LEU A 356 12.01 -49.28 -30.87
CA LEU A 356 12.37 -48.88 -29.50
C LEU A 356 11.38 -49.38 -28.46
N ILE A 357 11.03 -50.65 -28.59
CA ILE A 357 10.18 -51.38 -27.66
C ILE A 357 10.97 -52.54 -27.06
N GLU A 358 10.61 -52.93 -25.86
CA GLU A 358 11.29 -54.03 -25.16
C GLU A 358 10.84 -55.40 -25.70
N ARG A 359 11.63 -56.45 -25.48
CA ARG A 359 11.39 -57.78 -26.10
C ARG A 359 10.09 -58.44 -25.66
N ASP A 360 9.55 -58.04 -24.51
CA ASP A 360 8.30 -58.52 -23.91
C ASP A 360 7.07 -57.66 -24.24
N ALA A 361 7.23 -56.55 -24.99
CA ALA A 361 6.16 -55.63 -25.39
C ALA A 361 4.92 -56.34 -25.97
N ASP A 362 3.70 -56.13 -25.49
CA ASP A 362 2.53 -56.86 -26.00
C ASP A 362 2.05 -56.37 -27.38
N ALA A 363 0.95 -56.92 -27.92
CA ALA A 363 0.46 -56.53 -29.24
C ALA A 363 0.04 -55.06 -29.30
N ASP A 364 -0.47 -54.49 -28.20
CA ASP A 364 -0.85 -53.08 -28.10
C ASP A 364 0.38 -52.19 -27.86
N ASP A 365 1.44 -52.68 -27.22
CA ASP A 365 2.74 -52.01 -27.12
C ASP A 365 3.54 -52.05 -28.43
N ILE A 366 3.42 -53.11 -29.22
CA ILE A 366 4.02 -53.20 -30.56
C ILE A 366 3.26 -52.30 -31.52
N GLU A 367 1.92 -52.36 -31.48
CA GLU A 367 1.07 -51.46 -32.25
C GLU A 367 1.29 -50.02 -31.79
N GLY A 368 1.35 -49.79 -30.48
CA GLY A 368 1.61 -48.51 -29.86
C GLY A 368 3.02 -48.01 -30.15
N GLY A 369 4.04 -48.86 -30.12
CA GLY A 369 5.42 -48.51 -30.44
C GLY A 369 5.60 -48.22 -31.92
N PHE A 370 5.01 -49.04 -32.80
CA PHE A 370 4.92 -48.76 -34.22
C PHE A 370 4.18 -47.44 -34.48
N GLN A 371 3.04 -47.24 -33.84
CA GLN A 371 2.21 -46.07 -34.07
C GLN A 371 2.82 -44.83 -33.45
N ILE A 372 3.52 -44.92 -32.32
CA ILE A 372 4.30 -43.84 -31.72
C ILE A 372 5.48 -43.52 -32.63
N LYS A 373 6.20 -44.52 -33.17
CA LYS A 373 7.33 -44.28 -34.07
C LYS A 373 6.89 -43.69 -35.39
N LEU A 374 5.80 -44.18 -35.96
CA LEU A 374 5.18 -43.66 -37.16
C LEU A 374 4.67 -42.23 -36.90
N THR A 375 3.94 -42.01 -35.80
CA THR A 375 3.43 -40.69 -35.41
C THR A 375 4.56 -39.71 -35.08
N MET A 376 5.66 -40.15 -34.43
CA MET A 376 6.83 -39.31 -34.16
C MET A 376 7.61 -39.01 -35.43
N LEU A 377 7.73 -39.97 -36.35
CA LEU A 377 8.36 -39.79 -37.64
C LEU A 377 7.54 -38.83 -38.49
N GLU A 378 6.22 -39.02 -38.58
CA GLU A 378 5.27 -38.13 -39.25
C GLU A 378 5.35 -36.71 -38.67
N LYS A 379 5.26 -36.56 -37.34
CA LYS A 379 5.40 -35.25 -36.66
C LYS A 379 6.75 -34.58 -36.91
N ARG A 380 7.84 -35.34 -37.06
CA ARG A 380 9.20 -34.81 -37.30
C ARG A 380 9.50 -34.60 -38.79
N THR A 381 8.66 -35.12 -39.69
CA THR A 381 8.85 -35.08 -41.15
C THR A 381 7.72 -34.37 -41.89
N GLU A 382 6.80 -33.73 -41.14
CA GLU A 382 5.80 -32.80 -41.66
C GLU A 382 6.49 -31.68 -42.49
N GLY A 383 6.20 -31.65 -43.80
CA GLY A 383 6.69 -30.63 -44.73
C GLY A 383 7.86 -31.03 -45.64
N VAL A 384 8.21 -32.31 -45.76
CA VAL A 384 9.27 -32.78 -46.67
C VAL A 384 8.85 -32.67 -48.15
N SER A 385 9.57 -31.84 -48.91
CA SER A 385 9.29 -31.56 -50.32
C SER A 385 10.26 -32.19 -51.32
N GLU A 386 11.46 -32.56 -50.88
CA GLU A 386 12.60 -33.00 -51.69
C GLU A 386 12.58 -34.50 -52.00
N LEU A 387 12.85 -34.87 -53.25
CA LEU A 387 12.68 -36.26 -53.74
C LEU A 387 13.59 -37.26 -53.01
N ALA A 388 14.85 -36.89 -52.74
CA ALA A 388 15.83 -37.78 -52.11
C ALA A 388 15.54 -38.03 -50.61
N ASP A 389 14.93 -37.06 -49.93
CA ASP A 389 14.55 -37.17 -48.52
C ASP A 389 13.27 -38.02 -48.36
N ARG A 390 12.34 -37.93 -49.33
CA ARG A 390 11.16 -38.83 -49.41
C ARG A 390 11.53 -40.29 -49.58
N GLN A 391 12.50 -40.61 -50.45
CA GLN A 391 12.96 -41.99 -50.66
C GLN A 391 13.56 -42.61 -49.38
N LYS A 392 14.27 -41.82 -48.58
CA LYS A 392 14.81 -42.29 -47.28
C LYS A 392 13.71 -42.45 -46.25
N LEU A 393 12.72 -41.57 -46.25
CA LEU A 393 11.56 -41.64 -45.38
C LEU A 393 10.73 -42.91 -45.63
N GLU A 394 10.49 -43.25 -46.91
CA GLU A 394 9.82 -44.50 -47.31
C GLU A 394 10.58 -45.73 -46.80
N GLN A 395 11.91 -45.76 -46.90
CA GLN A 395 12.73 -46.86 -46.37
C GLN A 395 12.62 -47.03 -44.84
N ILE A 396 12.44 -45.94 -44.09
CA ILE A 396 12.24 -45.99 -42.62
C ILE A 396 10.85 -46.56 -42.31
N ILE A 397 9.81 -46.10 -43.03
CA ILE A 397 8.43 -46.56 -42.84
C ILE A 397 8.29 -48.05 -43.17
N ASP A 398 8.95 -48.52 -44.24
CA ASP A 398 9.01 -49.94 -44.58
C ASP A 398 9.69 -50.77 -43.49
N ALA A 399 10.77 -50.26 -42.88
CA ALA A 399 11.45 -50.93 -41.79
C ALA A 399 10.58 -51.03 -40.53
N TYR A 400 9.85 -49.97 -40.17
CA TYR A 400 8.88 -49.99 -39.05
C TYR A 400 7.74 -50.97 -39.31
N SER A 401 7.18 -50.94 -40.52
CA SER A 401 6.06 -51.81 -40.91
C SER A 401 6.47 -53.28 -40.90
N LYS A 402 7.69 -53.58 -41.36
CA LYS A 402 8.27 -54.93 -41.30
C LYS A 402 8.50 -55.39 -39.86
N ALA A 403 9.05 -54.54 -38.99
CA ALA A 403 9.26 -54.87 -37.58
C ALA A 403 7.92 -55.16 -36.88
N ARG A 404 6.93 -54.28 -37.06
CA ARG A 404 5.57 -54.43 -36.53
C ARG A 404 4.91 -55.72 -37.02
N ALA A 405 5.01 -56.04 -38.31
CA ALA A 405 4.40 -57.25 -38.88
C ALA A 405 5.03 -58.56 -38.37
N VAL A 406 6.34 -58.56 -38.10
CA VAL A 406 7.04 -59.72 -37.52
C VAL A 406 6.71 -59.87 -36.03
N LEU A 407 6.61 -58.76 -35.29
CA LEU A 407 6.37 -58.76 -33.84
C LEU A 407 4.88 -58.93 -33.46
N LEU A 408 3.92 -58.47 -34.27
CA LEU A 408 2.48 -58.67 -34.01
C LEU A 408 2.00 -60.11 -34.25
N ASP A 409 2.64 -60.84 -35.18
CA ASP A 409 2.29 -62.23 -35.47
C ASP A 409 2.92 -63.12 -34.40
N PRO A 410 2.13 -63.75 -33.50
CA PRO A 410 2.69 -64.48 -32.36
C PRO A 410 3.61 -65.64 -32.76
N ALA A 411 3.37 -66.26 -33.93
CA ALA A 411 4.19 -67.37 -34.41
C ALA A 411 5.51 -66.89 -35.02
N LYS A 412 5.50 -65.76 -35.73
CA LYS A 412 6.71 -65.14 -36.29
C LYS A 412 7.54 -64.46 -35.21
N ARG A 413 6.90 -63.79 -34.25
CA ARG A 413 7.57 -63.21 -33.07
C ARG A 413 8.23 -64.28 -32.23
N ALA A 414 7.56 -65.39 -31.93
CA ALA A 414 8.17 -66.50 -31.20
C ALA A 414 9.33 -67.17 -31.97
N ALA A 415 9.30 -67.21 -33.30
CA ALA A 415 10.41 -67.72 -34.12
C ALA A 415 11.60 -66.74 -34.13
N TYR A 416 11.31 -65.44 -34.19
CA TYR A 416 12.28 -64.34 -34.15
C TYR A 416 12.92 -64.19 -32.76
N ASP A 417 12.14 -64.36 -31.68
CA ASP A 417 12.62 -64.37 -30.30
C ASP A 417 13.43 -65.61 -29.97
N ARG A 418 13.14 -66.76 -30.59
CA ARG A 418 14.01 -67.95 -30.56
C ARG A 418 15.34 -67.69 -31.27
N GLU A 419 15.33 -66.89 -32.33
CA GLU A 419 16.52 -66.46 -33.08
C GLU A 419 17.33 -65.39 -32.31
N LEU A 420 16.68 -64.55 -31.49
CA LEU A 420 17.27 -63.44 -30.70
C LEU A 420 17.65 -63.77 -29.24
N ALA A 421 17.00 -64.75 -28.61
CA ALA A 421 17.19 -65.11 -27.19
C ALA A 421 17.75 -66.53 -27.00
N GLY A 422 17.89 -67.33 -28.05
CA GLY A 422 18.16 -68.76 -27.92
C GLY A 422 16.95 -69.59 -27.41
N GLY A 423 15.85 -68.97 -26.95
CA GLY A 423 14.52 -69.59 -26.73
C GLY A 423 13.88 -69.46 -25.31
N GLU A 424 12.64 -68.94 -25.28
CA GLU A 424 11.45 -69.11 -24.35
C GLU A 424 11.24 -68.29 -23.02
N LEU A 425 9.95 -67.92 -22.73
CA LEU A 425 9.33 -66.84 -21.87
C LEU A 425 8.21 -67.35 -20.88
N VAL A 426 7.65 -66.49 -19.96
CA VAL A 426 6.18 -66.21 -19.67
C VAL A 426 5.88 -65.43 -18.33
N ALA A 427 4.81 -64.56 -18.27
CA ALA A 427 4.29 -63.70 -17.15
C ALA A 427 2.74 -63.81 -16.86
N ALA A 428 2.19 -63.16 -15.78
CA ALA A 428 0.74 -63.12 -15.37
C ALA A 428 0.27 -61.83 -14.60
N PRO A 429 -1.07 -61.48 -14.48
CA PRO A 429 -1.66 -60.15 -14.12
C PRO A 429 -2.16 -59.95 -12.63
N PRO A 430 -2.70 -58.76 -12.19
CA PRO A 430 -2.54 -58.20 -10.84
C PRO A 430 -3.70 -58.49 -9.85
N ALA A 431 -3.40 -58.47 -8.54
CA ALA A 431 -4.35 -58.74 -7.45
C ALA A 431 -4.29 -57.69 -6.34
N ILE A 432 -5.38 -57.63 -5.55
CA ILE A 432 -5.75 -56.90 -4.30
C ILE A 432 -4.62 -56.61 -3.26
N ASP A 433 -3.41 -57.07 -3.49
CA ASP A 433 -2.26 -57.07 -2.58
C ASP A 433 -1.54 -55.70 -2.51
N THR A 434 -1.59 -54.84 -3.53
CA THR A 434 -0.77 -53.61 -3.60
C THR A 434 -1.17 -52.53 -2.59
N GLU A 435 -2.46 -52.18 -2.48
CA GLU A 435 -2.97 -51.17 -1.53
C GLU A 435 -2.83 -51.63 -0.06
N LEU A 436 -3.07 -52.93 0.21
CA LEU A 436 -2.87 -53.50 1.53
C LEU A 436 -1.38 -53.44 1.93
N ASN A 437 -0.48 -53.77 1.01
CA ASN A 437 0.97 -53.69 1.25
C ASN A 437 1.45 -52.24 1.40
N PHE A 438 0.83 -51.28 0.73
CA PHE A 438 1.14 -49.87 0.95
C PHE A 438 0.78 -49.42 2.38
N ARG A 439 -0.41 -49.78 2.88
CA ARG A 439 -0.79 -49.50 4.27
C ARG A 439 0.13 -50.19 5.28
N ILE A 440 0.56 -51.42 5.00
CA ILE A 440 1.57 -52.12 5.80
C ILE A 440 2.88 -51.33 5.80
N ALA A 441 3.30 -50.78 4.66
CA ALA A 441 4.49 -49.95 4.57
C ALA A 441 4.35 -48.65 5.37
N GLU A 442 3.20 -47.97 5.32
CA GLU A 442 2.93 -46.79 6.17
C GLU A 442 2.99 -47.13 7.67
N GLU A 443 2.44 -48.29 8.07
CA GLU A 443 2.54 -48.78 9.45
C GLU A 443 4.00 -49.09 9.84
N MET A 444 4.80 -49.63 8.92
CA MET A 444 6.24 -49.82 9.15
C MET A 444 6.98 -48.49 9.29
N MET A 445 6.62 -47.48 8.48
CA MET A 445 7.21 -46.13 8.55
C MET A 445 6.88 -45.43 9.87
N THR A 446 5.64 -45.53 10.36
CA THR A 446 5.28 -45.00 11.69
C THR A 446 6.02 -45.71 12.82
N LYS A 447 6.29 -47.02 12.69
CA LYS A 447 7.17 -47.78 13.60
C LYS A 447 8.67 -47.56 13.37
N LYS A 448 9.06 -46.65 12.47
CA LYS A 448 10.45 -46.34 12.07
C LYS A 448 11.23 -47.54 11.52
N GLN A 449 10.54 -48.53 10.97
CA GLN A 449 11.12 -49.72 10.34
C GLN A 449 11.46 -49.42 8.86
N TRP A 450 12.32 -48.41 8.64
CA TRP A 450 12.54 -47.83 7.32
C TRP A 450 13.03 -48.83 6.27
N THR A 451 13.99 -49.69 6.60
CA THR A 451 14.53 -50.69 5.67
C THR A 451 13.50 -51.73 5.24
N GLN A 452 12.61 -52.13 6.15
CA GLN A 452 11.52 -53.07 5.84
C GLN A 452 10.45 -52.38 4.99
N ALA A 453 10.09 -51.13 5.33
CA ALA A 453 9.18 -50.31 4.55
C ALA A 453 9.67 -50.09 3.12
N ILE A 454 10.96 -49.78 2.91
CA ILE A 454 11.57 -49.63 1.58
C ILE A 454 11.39 -50.91 0.73
N GLY A 455 11.62 -52.08 1.34
CA GLY A 455 11.43 -53.36 0.65
C GLY A 455 9.99 -53.56 0.17
N VAL A 456 9.02 -53.29 1.04
CA VAL A 456 7.59 -53.38 0.71
C VAL A 456 7.21 -52.32 -0.33
N LEU A 457 7.63 -51.07 -0.17
CA LEU A 457 7.35 -49.98 -1.12
C LEU A 457 7.91 -50.25 -2.51
N LYS A 458 9.13 -50.81 -2.62
CA LYS A 458 9.69 -51.23 -3.91
C LYS A 458 8.85 -52.32 -4.57
N THR A 459 8.33 -53.28 -3.79
CA THR A 459 7.45 -54.33 -4.34
C THR A 459 6.09 -53.78 -4.77
N VAL A 460 5.56 -52.80 -4.06
CA VAL A 460 4.30 -52.11 -4.37
C VAL A 460 4.47 -51.24 -5.64
N ILE A 461 5.55 -50.47 -5.73
CA ILE A 461 5.88 -49.65 -6.92
C ILE A 461 6.15 -50.51 -8.15
N ALA A 462 6.83 -51.65 -8.00
CA ALA A 462 7.05 -52.58 -9.12
C ALA A 462 5.75 -53.14 -9.70
N ARG A 463 4.68 -53.22 -8.89
CA ARG A 463 3.35 -53.67 -9.31
C ARG A 463 2.46 -52.52 -9.81
N SER A 464 2.67 -51.31 -9.28
CA SER A 464 1.87 -50.12 -9.61
C SER A 464 2.76 -48.87 -9.60
N PRO A 465 3.52 -48.63 -10.69
CA PRO A 465 4.52 -47.57 -10.73
C PRO A 465 3.93 -46.16 -10.91
N GLY A 466 2.64 -46.03 -11.20
CA GLY A 466 1.97 -44.75 -11.49
C GLY A 466 1.37 -44.03 -10.29
N GLU A 467 1.57 -44.51 -9.06
CA GLU A 467 0.95 -43.94 -7.86
C GLU A 467 1.92 -43.00 -7.12
N ALA A 468 1.59 -41.70 -7.04
CA ALA A 468 2.45 -40.67 -6.45
C ALA A 468 2.72 -40.92 -4.95
N ASP A 469 1.73 -41.41 -4.21
CA ASP A 469 1.83 -41.74 -2.79
C ASP A 469 2.94 -42.75 -2.50
N PHE A 470 3.10 -43.76 -3.37
CA PHE A 470 4.09 -44.82 -3.18
C PHE A 470 5.52 -44.29 -3.33
N HIS A 471 5.74 -43.45 -4.34
CA HIS A 471 7.03 -42.81 -4.57
C HIS A 471 7.35 -41.76 -3.52
N ALA A 472 6.36 -40.99 -3.05
CA ALA A 472 6.55 -40.04 -1.97
C ALA A 472 6.93 -40.73 -0.65
N ALA A 473 6.26 -41.85 -0.33
CA ALA A 473 6.57 -42.68 0.83
C ALA A 473 7.96 -43.32 0.72
N LEU A 474 8.35 -43.81 -0.47
CA LEU A 474 9.67 -44.40 -0.70
C LEU A 474 10.77 -43.37 -0.51
N GLY A 475 10.63 -42.18 -1.09
CA GLY A 475 11.62 -41.10 -0.91
C GLY A 475 11.79 -40.72 0.57
N TRP A 476 10.69 -40.61 1.31
CA TRP A 476 10.77 -40.35 2.75
C TRP A 476 11.41 -41.50 3.54
N ALA A 477 11.09 -42.75 3.21
CA ALA A 477 11.66 -43.92 3.87
C ALA A 477 13.18 -44.05 3.60
N GLU A 478 13.63 -43.80 2.37
CA GLU A 478 15.06 -43.84 2.02
C GLU A 478 15.86 -42.72 2.70
N TRP A 479 15.32 -41.51 2.79
CA TRP A 479 15.93 -40.42 3.56
C TRP A 479 16.14 -40.79 5.03
N ASN A 480 15.11 -41.38 5.67
CA ASN A 480 15.18 -41.75 7.08
C ASN A 480 16.03 -43.01 7.33
N ALA A 481 16.11 -43.94 6.36
CA ALA A 481 17.01 -45.10 6.43
C ALA A 481 18.49 -44.70 6.28
N GLY A 482 18.77 -43.72 5.42
CA GLY A 482 20.13 -43.23 5.15
C GLY A 482 20.69 -42.32 6.25
N SER A 483 20.09 -42.28 7.45
CA SER A 483 20.54 -41.47 8.58
C SER A 483 20.75 -39.99 8.24
N SER A 484 19.95 -39.44 7.31
CA SER A 484 20.01 -38.03 6.90
C SER A 484 21.33 -37.57 6.27
N HIS A 485 22.04 -38.47 5.58
CA HIS A 485 23.24 -38.12 4.79
C HIS A 485 22.86 -37.54 3.42
N GLU A 486 23.75 -36.73 2.85
CA GLU A 486 23.53 -36.04 1.56
C GLU A 486 23.23 -37.01 0.39
N GLU A 487 23.88 -38.18 0.38
CA GLU A 487 23.63 -39.25 -0.60
C GLU A 487 22.20 -39.83 -0.51
N ALA A 488 21.66 -39.92 0.71
CA ALA A 488 20.29 -40.34 0.93
C ALA A 488 19.27 -39.28 0.47
N ALA A 489 19.64 -37.99 0.53
CA ALA A 489 18.79 -36.92 0.03
C ALA A 489 18.67 -36.90 -1.48
N GLU A 490 19.76 -37.15 -2.22
CA GLU A 490 19.71 -37.23 -3.68
C GLU A 490 18.81 -38.38 -4.14
N THR A 491 18.94 -39.54 -3.49
CA THR A 491 18.07 -40.70 -3.77
C THR A 491 16.61 -40.39 -3.44
N ALA A 492 16.35 -39.78 -2.27
CA ALA A 492 15.01 -39.37 -1.86
C ALA A 492 14.40 -38.30 -2.79
N ARG A 493 15.19 -37.30 -3.22
CA ARG A 493 14.77 -36.26 -4.17
C ARG A 493 14.39 -36.85 -5.52
N GLY A 494 15.12 -37.86 -6.00
CA GLY A 494 14.75 -38.60 -7.20
C GLY A 494 13.33 -39.16 -7.12
N HIS A 495 13.01 -39.86 -6.03
CA HIS A 495 11.67 -40.41 -5.78
C HIS A 495 10.60 -39.33 -5.57
N LEU A 496 10.91 -38.26 -4.84
CA LEU A 496 9.96 -37.15 -4.59
C LEU A 496 9.68 -36.31 -5.83
N ASN A 497 10.69 -36.07 -6.67
CA ASN A 497 10.49 -35.41 -7.97
C ASN A 497 9.67 -36.29 -8.92
N HIS A 498 9.85 -37.62 -8.85
CA HIS A 498 9.02 -38.54 -9.60
C HIS A 498 7.57 -38.52 -9.10
N ALA A 499 7.34 -38.52 -7.78
CA ALA A 499 6.01 -38.34 -7.21
C ALA A 499 5.35 -37.03 -7.68
N LEU A 500 6.08 -35.91 -7.67
CA LEU A 500 5.59 -34.61 -8.17
C LEU A 500 5.43 -34.55 -9.70
N SER A 501 6.09 -35.44 -10.45
CA SER A 501 5.85 -35.58 -11.90
C SER A 501 4.56 -36.34 -12.21
N ILE A 502 4.13 -37.20 -11.29
CA ILE A 502 2.85 -37.92 -11.36
C ILE A 502 1.71 -37.02 -10.87
N ASP A 503 1.89 -36.40 -9.70
CA ASP A 503 0.94 -35.44 -9.11
C ASP A 503 1.68 -34.17 -8.65
N PRO A 504 1.63 -33.06 -9.43
CA PRO A 504 2.27 -31.81 -9.06
C PRO A 504 1.72 -31.16 -7.78
N ASP A 505 0.52 -31.52 -7.33
CA ASP A 505 -0.14 -30.99 -6.13
C ASP A 505 -0.17 -32.01 -4.98
N HIS A 506 0.82 -32.91 -4.95
CA HIS A 506 0.92 -33.95 -3.94
C HIS A 506 1.41 -33.42 -2.58
N PRO A 507 0.55 -33.36 -1.53
CA PRO A 507 0.89 -32.74 -0.25
C PRO A 507 2.00 -33.51 0.49
N ALA A 508 2.06 -34.84 0.34
CA ALA A 508 3.09 -35.67 0.95
C ALA A 508 4.49 -35.31 0.44
N ALA A 509 4.61 -35.19 -0.88
CA ALA A 509 5.87 -35.04 -1.58
C ALA A 509 6.47 -33.64 -1.36
N HIS A 510 5.63 -32.60 -1.38
CA HIS A 510 6.04 -31.24 -1.08
C HIS A 510 6.60 -31.06 0.33
N ASP A 511 5.96 -31.62 1.37
CA ASP A 511 6.51 -31.52 2.74
C ASP A 511 7.81 -32.30 2.87
N TYR A 512 7.86 -33.55 2.39
CA TYR A 512 9.06 -34.39 2.54
C TYR A 512 10.26 -33.75 1.85
N LYS A 513 10.05 -33.25 0.63
CA LYS A 513 11.09 -32.52 -0.11
C LYS A 513 11.51 -31.25 0.64
N GLY A 514 10.55 -30.42 1.04
CA GLY A 514 10.82 -29.18 1.76
C GLY A 514 11.55 -29.40 3.10
N ARG A 515 11.22 -30.46 3.85
CA ARG A 515 11.89 -30.82 5.11
C ARG A 515 13.30 -31.34 4.88
N ILE A 516 13.53 -32.16 3.86
CA ILE A 516 14.87 -32.64 3.49
C ILE A 516 15.75 -31.44 3.12
N ASP A 517 15.25 -30.56 2.26
CA ASP A 517 15.98 -29.36 1.82
C ASP A 517 16.27 -28.41 2.99
N ALA A 518 15.32 -28.25 3.93
CA ALA A 518 15.50 -27.47 5.15
C ALA A 518 16.55 -28.06 6.11
N ILE A 519 16.61 -29.39 6.25
CA ILE A 519 17.60 -30.06 7.10
C ILE A 519 19.01 -29.90 6.52
N LEU A 520 19.15 -30.05 5.19
CA LEU A 520 20.42 -29.92 4.50
C LEU A 520 20.88 -28.46 4.34
N ARG A 521 19.96 -27.49 4.47
CA ARG A 521 20.21 -26.05 4.24
C ARG A 521 20.81 -25.74 2.86
N THR A 522 20.51 -26.58 1.88
CA THR A 522 21.01 -26.42 0.50
C THR A 522 20.24 -25.36 -0.26
N ASP A 523 18.92 -25.30 -0.05
CA ASP A 523 18.03 -24.29 -0.64
C ASP A 523 16.84 -24.04 0.29
N ASP A 524 17.07 -23.21 1.30
CA ASP A 524 16.02 -22.84 2.23
C ASP A 524 14.86 -22.07 1.56
N ALA A 525 15.10 -21.37 0.44
CA ALA A 525 14.04 -20.64 -0.26
C ALA A 525 13.09 -21.60 -0.98
N GLY A 526 13.65 -22.59 -1.68
CA GLY A 526 12.92 -23.72 -2.25
C GLY A 526 12.27 -24.59 -1.18
N ALA A 527 12.94 -24.79 -0.03
CA ALA A 527 12.38 -25.51 1.10
C ALA A 527 11.10 -24.83 1.62
N VAL A 528 11.15 -23.52 1.89
CA VAL A 528 9.97 -22.76 2.34
C VAL A 528 8.86 -22.79 1.28
N PHE A 529 9.19 -22.68 -0.01
CA PHE A 529 8.21 -22.80 -1.09
C PHE A 529 7.46 -24.14 -1.05
N HIS A 530 8.19 -25.26 -0.98
CA HIS A 530 7.60 -26.58 -0.94
C HIS A 530 6.80 -26.82 0.35
N LEU A 531 7.28 -26.36 1.50
CA LEU A 531 6.55 -26.46 2.77
C LEU A 531 5.27 -25.61 2.78
N GLU A 532 5.30 -24.40 2.21
CA GLU A 532 4.12 -23.55 2.06
C GLU A 532 3.08 -24.22 1.13
N ARG A 533 3.53 -24.81 0.01
CA ARG A 533 2.65 -25.57 -0.89
C ARG A 533 2.01 -26.77 -0.18
N ALA A 534 2.77 -27.50 0.63
CA ALA A 534 2.25 -28.61 1.42
C ALA A 534 1.15 -28.18 2.42
N LEU A 535 1.32 -27.04 3.11
CA LEU A 535 0.29 -26.48 4.01
C LEU A 535 -0.93 -25.92 3.27
N ASP A 536 -0.72 -25.40 2.06
CA ASP A 536 -1.79 -24.88 1.21
C ASP A 536 -2.70 -26.01 0.72
N LEU A 537 -2.12 -27.18 0.43
CA LEU A 537 -2.80 -28.40 -0.01
C LEU A 537 -3.42 -29.18 1.16
N ASP A 538 -2.65 -29.41 2.22
CA ASP A 538 -3.13 -30.04 3.46
C ASP A 538 -2.78 -29.19 4.70
N PRO A 539 -3.76 -28.41 5.20
CA PRO A 539 -3.60 -27.57 6.40
C PRO A 539 -3.29 -28.32 7.71
N THR A 540 -3.36 -29.66 7.73
CA THR A 540 -3.14 -30.45 8.96
C THR A 540 -1.68 -30.85 9.19
N ARG A 541 -0.79 -30.50 8.26
CA ARG A 541 0.63 -30.88 8.22
C ARG A 541 1.48 -30.05 9.19
N LEU A 542 1.29 -30.27 10.49
CA LEU A 542 1.93 -29.46 11.55
C LEU A 542 3.47 -29.53 11.57
N ASP A 543 4.05 -30.61 11.05
CA ASP A 543 5.51 -30.73 10.90
C ASP A 543 6.06 -29.74 9.86
N ALA A 544 5.34 -29.53 8.75
CA ALA A 544 5.71 -28.56 7.72
C ALA A 544 5.70 -27.14 8.30
N LEU A 545 4.65 -26.83 9.07
CA LEU A 545 4.53 -25.55 9.77
C LEU A 545 5.67 -25.33 10.77
N SER A 546 6.02 -26.36 11.55
CA SER A 546 7.10 -26.27 12.54
C SER A 546 8.46 -26.03 11.87
N THR A 547 8.66 -26.59 10.68
CA THR A 547 9.88 -26.39 9.88
C THR A 547 9.94 -24.97 9.32
N ILE A 548 8.84 -24.45 8.75
CA ILE A 548 8.74 -23.06 8.28
C ILE A 548 9.00 -22.08 9.42
N GLU A 549 8.38 -22.30 10.58
CA GLU A 549 8.54 -21.46 11.76
C GLU A 549 10.02 -21.36 12.15
N GLY A 550 10.71 -22.50 12.26
CA GLY A 550 12.15 -22.52 12.56
C GLY A 550 13.00 -21.75 11.54
N LEU A 551 12.74 -21.92 10.24
CA LEU A 551 13.48 -21.22 9.17
C LEU A 551 13.21 -19.71 9.18
N LEU A 552 11.95 -19.29 9.27
CA LEU A 552 11.59 -17.87 9.19
C LEU A 552 11.97 -17.11 10.46
N VAL A 553 11.86 -17.73 11.64
CA VAL A 553 12.30 -17.11 12.90
C VAL A 553 13.81 -16.92 12.90
N THR A 554 14.60 -17.93 12.49
CA THR A 554 16.07 -17.80 12.43
C THR A 554 16.53 -16.74 11.43
N ARG A 555 15.74 -16.47 10.39
CA ARG A 555 16.00 -15.43 9.38
C ARG A 555 15.46 -14.04 9.75
N GLY A 556 14.66 -13.92 10.80
CA GLY A 556 13.98 -12.67 11.16
C GLY A 556 12.82 -12.30 10.24
N GLU A 557 12.31 -13.22 9.41
CA GLU A 557 11.19 -13.01 8.49
C GLU A 557 9.81 -13.11 9.20
N LEU A 558 9.68 -12.46 10.36
CA LEU A 558 8.55 -12.61 11.29
C LEU A 558 7.19 -12.24 10.67
N ARG A 559 7.15 -11.19 9.84
CA ARG A 559 5.93 -10.76 9.14
C ARG A 559 5.51 -11.74 8.04
N ARG A 560 6.43 -12.53 7.49
CA ARG A 560 6.09 -13.60 6.54
C ARG A 560 5.45 -14.77 7.30
N LEU A 561 6.04 -15.19 8.42
CA LEU A 561 5.47 -16.21 9.29
C LEU A 561 4.07 -15.83 9.78
N GLU A 562 3.86 -14.56 10.17
CA GLU A 562 2.54 -14.03 10.54
C GLU A 562 1.50 -14.22 9.42
N ARG A 563 1.87 -13.91 8.16
CA ARG A 563 0.99 -14.09 7.00
C ARG A 563 0.67 -15.57 6.74
N ILE A 564 1.65 -16.46 6.87
CA ILE A 564 1.46 -17.92 6.68
C ILE A 564 0.49 -18.46 7.74
N LEU A 565 0.70 -18.13 9.01
CA LEU A 565 -0.17 -18.55 10.11
C LEU A 565 -1.61 -18.03 9.94
N LYS A 566 -1.79 -16.76 9.55
CA LYS A 566 -3.12 -16.19 9.27
C LYS A 566 -3.81 -16.88 8.10
N ARG A 567 -3.08 -17.21 7.03
CA ARG A 567 -3.61 -17.94 5.87
C ARG A 567 -4.01 -19.37 6.25
N LEU A 568 -3.18 -20.05 7.05
CA LEU A 568 -3.47 -21.37 7.56
C LEU A 568 -4.74 -21.37 8.42
N LEU A 569 -4.86 -20.41 9.34
CA LEU A 569 -6.04 -20.24 10.19
C LEU A 569 -7.32 -19.96 9.37
N PHE A 570 -7.22 -19.20 8.28
CA PHE A 570 -8.35 -19.00 7.37
C PHE A 570 -8.81 -20.32 6.75
N ARG A 571 -7.89 -21.22 6.36
CA ARG A 571 -8.23 -22.55 5.80
C ARG A 571 -8.73 -23.56 6.83
N LEU A 572 -8.31 -23.42 8.08
CA LEU A 572 -8.74 -24.26 9.20
C LEU A 572 -10.07 -23.79 9.82
N ARG A 573 -10.52 -22.58 9.51
CA ARG A 573 -11.71 -21.95 10.12
C ARG A 573 -12.93 -22.87 10.05
N GLY A 574 -13.52 -23.12 11.22
CA GLY A 574 -14.74 -23.93 11.34
C GLY A 574 -14.52 -25.44 11.30
N LYS A 575 -13.28 -25.91 11.10
CA LYS A 575 -12.92 -27.32 11.18
C LYS A 575 -12.61 -27.78 12.61
N GLY A 576 -12.46 -26.86 13.57
CA GLY A 576 -12.53 -27.10 15.01
C GLY A 576 -11.71 -28.31 15.46
N GLY A 577 -10.40 -28.18 15.58
CA GLY A 577 -9.53 -29.30 15.92
C GLY A 577 -8.13 -28.91 16.40
N ALA A 578 -7.34 -29.92 16.76
CA ALA A 578 -5.97 -29.75 17.26
C ALA A 578 -5.07 -28.89 16.34
N PRO A 579 -5.13 -28.99 14.99
CA PRO A 579 -4.33 -28.13 14.11
C PRO A 579 -4.68 -26.64 14.19
N GLU A 580 -5.97 -26.30 14.37
CA GLU A 580 -6.42 -24.92 14.48
C GLU A 580 -5.95 -24.30 15.79
N VAL A 581 -6.05 -25.05 16.89
CA VAL A 581 -5.48 -24.66 18.20
C VAL A 581 -3.98 -24.45 18.09
N ALA A 582 -3.27 -25.37 17.45
CA ALA A 582 -1.82 -25.33 17.27
C ALA A 582 -1.34 -24.14 16.41
N ALA A 583 -2.15 -23.68 15.46
CA ALA A 583 -1.87 -22.49 14.66
C ALA A 583 -2.13 -21.19 15.46
N TRP A 584 -3.23 -21.14 16.24
CA TRP A 584 -3.50 -20.00 17.12
C TRP A 584 -2.45 -19.86 18.23
N THR A 585 -1.98 -20.96 18.84
CA THR A 585 -0.95 -20.91 19.89
C THR A 585 0.42 -20.49 19.36
N ARG A 586 0.77 -20.86 18.12
CA ARG A 586 1.97 -20.35 17.43
C ARG A 586 1.87 -18.87 17.08
N LEU A 587 0.72 -18.43 16.58
CA LEU A 587 0.48 -17.01 16.31
C LEU A 587 0.55 -16.16 17.59
N ALA A 588 0.00 -16.67 18.70
CA ALA A 588 0.13 -16.03 20.00
C ALA A 588 1.60 -15.93 20.45
N ARG A 589 2.39 -17.02 20.33
CA ARG A 589 3.83 -16.99 20.61
C ARG A 589 4.58 -15.99 19.74
N LEU A 590 4.30 -15.95 18.45
CA LEU A 590 4.90 -14.97 17.54
C LEU A 590 4.67 -13.53 18.02
N TYR A 591 3.45 -13.22 18.46
CA TYR A 591 3.14 -11.89 19.00
C TYR A 591 3.79 -11.59 20.35
N ILE A 592 3.92 -12.59 21.23
CA ILE A 592 4.54 -12.43 22.56
C ILE A 592 6.07 -12.37 22.46
N ASP A 593 6.67 -13.30 21.72
CA ASP A 593 8.11 -13.59 21.75
C ASP A 593 8.90 -12.76 20.74
N HIS A 594 8.26 -12.25 19.67
CA HIS A 594 8.97 -11.66 18.55
C HIS A 594 8.41 -10.32 18.04
N LEU A 595 7.10 -10.07 18.10
CA LEU A 595 6.49 -8.86 17.55
C LEU A 595 6.04 -7.82 18.59
N ASP A 596 6.09 -8.17 19.87
CA ASP A 596 5.69 -7.32 21.01
C ASP A 596 4.30 -6.66 20.84
N ASP A 597 3.32 -7.44 20.36
CA ASP A 597 1.93 -6.99 20.16
C ASP A 597 0.99 -7.66 21.18
N PRO A 598 0.79 -7.06 22.36
CA PRO A 598 0.00 -7.65 23.44
C PRO A 598 -1.49 -7.77 23.09
N ALA A 599 -2.01 -6.90 22.22
CA ALA A 599 -3.41 -6.90 21.81
C ALA A 599 -3.67 -8.05 20.84
N ALA A 600 -2.82 -8.23 19.84
CA ALA A 600 -2.91 -9.33 18.90
C ALA A 600 -2.62 -10.68 19.57
N ALA A 601 -1.66 -10.73 20.51
CA ALA A 601 -1.39 -11.91 21.34
C ALA A 601 -2.64 -12.34 22.12
N ALA A 602 -3.29 -11.40 22.83
CA ALA A 602 -4.49 -11.70 23.61
C ALA A 602 -5.65 -12.19 22.73
N ALA A 603 -5.82 -11.60 21.54
CA ALA A 603 -6.84 -12.04 20.58
C ALA A 603 -6.57 -13.47 20.08
N ALA A 604 -5.31 -13.79 19.74
CA ALA A 604 -4.92 -15.14 19.32
C ALA A 604 -5.15 -16.18 20.43
N VAL A 605 -4.75 -15.88 21.67
CA VAL A 605 -5.02 -16.74 22.83
C VAL A 605 -6.52 -16.92 23.08
N ALA A 606 -7.32 -15.85 22.98
CA ALA A 606 -8.76 -15.94 23.18
C ALA A 606 -9.42 -16.89 22.17
N ASN A 607 -8.98 -16.88 20.91
CA ASN A 607 -9.46 -17.82 19.90
C ASN A 607 -8.99 -19.25 20.18
N ALA A 608 -7.74 -19.46 20.57
CA ALA A 608 -7.26 -20.79 21.00
C ALA A 608 -8.06 -21.34 22.19
N ARG A 609 -8.37 -20.49 23.18
CA ARG A 609 -9.10 -20.86 24.41
C ARG A 609 -10.55 -21.23 24.14
N LYS A 610 -11.21 -20.61 23.16
CA LYS A 610 -12.56 -21.00 22.73
C LYS A 610 -12.60 -22.44 22.22
N LEU A 611 -11.54 -22.88 21.55
CA LEU A 611 -11.43 -24.21 20.96
C LEU A 611 -10.93 -25.25 21.96
N ALA A 612 -9.96 -24.89 22.81
CA ALA A 612 -9.35 -25.79 23.78
C ALA A 612 -9.19 -25.12 25.17
N PRO A 613 -10.30 -24.96 25.93
CA PRO A 613 -10.30 -24.17 27.17
C PRO A 613 -9.50 -24.81 28.32
N LYS A 614 -9.24 -26.12 28.26
CA LYS A 614 -8.50 -26.87 29.28
C LYS A 614 -7.07 -27.22 28.87
N ASP A 615 -6.61 -26.74 27.71
CA ASP A 615 -5.27 -27.02 27.23
C ASP A 615 -4.22 -26.26 28.05
N ALA A 616 -3.22 -26.97 28.56
CA ALA A 616 -2.22 -26.40 29.47
C ALA A 616 -1.36 -25.32 28.79
N GLU A 617 -1.06 -25.46 27.50
CA GLU A 617 -0.26 -24.52 26.73
C GLU A 617 -1.05 -23.23 26.45
N VAL A 618 -2.33 -23.35 26.09
CA VAL A 618 -3.23 -22.20 25.90
C VAL A 618 -3.39 -21.40 27.19
N ILE A 619 -3.50 -22.07 28.34
CA ILE A 619 -3.57 -21.41 29.65
C ILE A 619 -2.27 -20.67 29.95
N ALA A 620 -1.11 -21.32 29.75
CA ALA A 620 0.20 -20.70 29.98
C ALA A 620 0.43 -19.46 29.10
N LEU A 621 0.08 -19.54 27.80
CA LEU A 621 0.18 -18.41 26.88
C LEU A 621 -0.76 -17.26 27.25
N GLY A 622 -1.94 -17.56 27.79
CA GLY A 622 -2.83 -16.52 28.32
C GLY A 622 -2.24 -15.76 29.49
N ASN A 623 -1.65 -16.48 30.46
CA ASN A 623 -0.98 -15.83 31.58
C ASN A 623 0.18 -14.93 31.13
N ARG A 624 0.95 -15.39 30.13
CA ARG A 624 2.05 -14.59 29.52
C ARG A 624 1.53 -13.37 28.76
N ALA A 625 0.48 -13.52 27.95
CA ALA A 625 -0.13 -12.41 27.21
C ALA A 625 -0.73 -11.35 28.15
N ASP A 626 -1.38 -11.79 29.25
CA ASP A 626 -1.91 -10.89 30.28
C ASP A 626 -0.78 -10.17 31.04
N GLN A 627 0.34 -10.85 31.29
CA GLN A 627 1.52 -10.22 31.89
C GLN A 627 2.17 -9.19 30.94
N ASN A 628 2.31 -9.51 29.65
CA ASN A 628 2.86 -8.58 28.66
C ASN A 628 1.95 -7.36 28.42
N ARG A 629 0.62 -7.55 28.47
CA ARG A 629 -0.35 -6.43 28.44
C ARG A 629 -0.22 -5.52 29.66
N ARG A 630 0.13 -6.06 30.84
CA ARG A 630 0.40 -5.25 32.04
C ARG A 630 1.73 -4.48 31.93
N THR A 631 2.70 -4.97 31.17
CA THR A 631 4.01 -4.31 30.99
C THR A 631 4.06 -3.34 29.80
N THR A 632 3.17 -3.47 28.83
CA THR A 632 3.04 -2.51 27.72
C THR A 632 2.28 -1.28 28.17
N MET A 633 2.82 -0.09 27.92
CA MET A 633 2.39 1.20 28.47
C MET A 633 0.95 1.65 28.14
N ASP A 634 0.15 0.85 27.44
CA ASP A 634 -1.20 1.23 27.01
C ASP A 634 -2.28 0.69 27.98
N PRO A 635 -2.93 1.55 28.77
CA PRO A 635 -4.03 1.12 29.63
C PRO A 635 -5.22 0.60 28.78
N PRO A 636 -5.95 -0.43 29.27
CA PRO A 636 -6.95 -1.15 28.48
C PRO A 636 -8.18 -0.30 28.16
N ARG A 637 -8.29 0.33 26.97
CA ARG A 637 -9.40 1.24 26.58
C ARG A 637 -10.85 0.71 26.70
N ALA A 638 -11.08 -0.60 26.72
CA ALA A 638 -12.43 -1.18 26.70
C ALA A 638 -13.14 -1.02 28.05
N GLY A 639 -14.32 -0.37 28.08
CA GLY A 639 -15.16 -0.19 29.27
C GLY A 639 -14.98 1.12 30.05
N TRP A 640 -14.00 1.96 29.68
CA TRP A 640 -13.69 3.20 30.42
C TRP A 640 -14.76 4.30 30.29
N ARG A 641 -15.47 4.36 29.16
CA ARG A 641 -16.52 5.36 28.89
C ARG A 641 -17.76 5.16 29.75
N GLU A 642 -18.06 3.90 30.10
CA GLU A 642 -19.23 3.51 30.90
C GLU A 642 -18.96 3.66 32.41
N ALA A 643 -17.68 3.81 32.80
CA ALA A 643 -17.22 3.74 34.18
C ALA A 643 -17.12 5.09 34.92
N LEU A 644 -17.49 6.21 34.30
CA LEU A 644 -17.26 7.56 34.84
C LEU A 644 -18.45 8.15 35.58
N GLY A 645 -19.66 7.60 35.37
CA GLY A 645 -20.89 8.10 35.99
C GLY A 645 -21.17 7.53 37.37
N GLU A 646 -20.47 6.48 37.80
CA GLU A 646 -20.73 5.77 39.04
C GLU A 646 -19.44 5.49 39.82
N THR A 647 -19.51 5.62 41.15
CA THR A 647 -18.34 5.38 42.03
C THR A 647 -17.79 3.96 41.88
N SER A 648 -18.65 2.94 41.84
CA SER A 648 -18.24 1.53 41.77
C SER A 648 -17.43 1.17 40.52
N THR A 649 -17.78 1.76 39.38
CA THR A 649 -17.10 1.52 38.12
C THR A 649 -15.78 2.31 38.04
N GLY A 650 -15.74 3.51 38.61
CA GLY A 650 -14.51 4.27 38.83
C GLY A 650 -13.50 3.55 39.75
N THR A 651 -13.97 2.95 40.86
CA THR A 651 -13.12 2.16 41.77
C THR A 651 -12.50 0.96 41.03
N ALA A 652 -13.31 0.23 40.25
CA ALA A 652 -12.84 -0.91 39.47
C ALA A 652 -11.78 -0.50 38.45
N LEU A 653 -11.98 0.65 37.80
CA LEU A 653 -11.02 1.23 36.86
C LEU A 653 -9.67 1.51 37.55
N VAL A 654 -9.66 2.33 38.60
CA VAL A 654 -8.44 2.71 39.34
C VAL A 654 -7.70 1.48 39.87
N HIS A 655 -8.43 0.53 40.46
CA HIS A 655 -7.86 -0.70 40.98
C HIS A 655 -7.24 -1.56 39.87
N SER A 656 -7.91 -1.71 38.72
CA SER A 656 -7.41 -2.49 37.60
C SER A 656 -6.12 -1.91 37.00
N THR A 657 -6.05 -0.57 36.86
CA THR A 657 -4.86 0.12 36.36
C THR A 657 -3.69 0.05 37.33
N ALA A 658 -3.97 0.18 38.64
CA ALA A 658 -2.96 0.05 39.68
C ALA A 658 -2.41 -1.37 39.77
N ALA A 659 -3.29 -2.39 39.71
CA ALA A 659 -2.90 -3.80 39.72
C ALA A 659 -2.11 -4.22 38.47
N ALA A 660 -2.30 -3.50 37.35
CA ALA A 660 -1.51 -3.66 36.13
C ALA A 660 -0.15 -2.95 36.17
N GLY A 661 0.16 -2.17 37.21
CA GLY A 661 1.43 -1.44 37.33
C GLY A 661 1.42 -0.06 36.65
N HIS A 662 0.28 0.42 36.17
CA HIS A 662 0.16 1.75 35.53
C HIS A 662 -0.19 2.83 36.56
N ALA A 663 0.79 3.24 37.37
CA ALA A 663 0.59 4.20 38.46
C ALA A 663 0.06 5.57 37.98
N ASP A 664 0.64 6.17 36.94
CA ASP A 664 0.18 7.46 36.39
C ASP A 664 -1.25 7.36 35.83
N ALA A 665 -1.60 6.25 35.16
CA ALA A 665 -2.94 6.04 34.64
C ALA A 665 -3.97 5.89 35.77
N ALA A 666 -3.63 5.18 36.85
CA ALA A 666 -4.47 5.06 38.04
C ALA A 666 -4.67 6.41 38.73
N PHE A 667 -3.61 7.22 38.82
CA PHE A 667 -3.69 8.59 39.34
C PHE A 667 -4.61 9.48 38.49
N LEU A 668 -4.48 9.46 37.16
CA LEU A 668 -5.33 10.26 36.27
C LEU A 668 -6.80 9.81 36.32
N ALA A 669 -7.05 8.51 36.40
CA ALA A 669 -8.40 7.98 36.60
C ALA A 669 -9.01 8.48 37.92
N ALA A 670 -8.29 8.35 39.05
CA ALA A 670 -8.75 8.84 40.34
C ALA A 670 -8.95 10.37 40.34
N SER A 671 -8.01 11.12 39.75
CA SER A 671 -8.11 12.58 39.61
C SER A 671 -9.33 13.00 38.80
N THR A 672 -9.68 12.22 37.76
CA THR A 672 -10.88 12.44 36.94
C THR A 672 -12.14 12.19 37.76
N MET A 673 -12.21 11.10 38.55
CA MET A 673 -13.36 10.82 39.41
C MET A 673 -13.54 11.88 40.50
N VAL A 674 -12.44 12.41 41.06
CA VAL A 674 -12.49 13.54 41.99
C VAL A 674 -13.06 14.78 41.29
N ALA A 675 -12.60 15.10 40.09
CA ALA A 675 -13.07 16.23 39.30
C ALA A 675 -14.55 16.13 38.88
N LEU A 676 -15.05 14.90 38.68
CA LEU A 676 -16.45 14.60 38.37
C LEU A 676 -17.33 14.50 39.63
N GLY A 677 -16.75 14.44 40.83
CA GLY A 677 -17.47 14.27 42.09
C GLY A 677 -17.98 12.84 42.34
N THR A 678 -17.40 11.84 41.68
CA THR A 678 -17.78 10.43 41.78
C THR A 678 -16.78 9.56 42.53
N ALA A 679 -15.68 10.14 43.01
CA ALA A 679 -14.63 9.44 43.76
C ALA A 679 -15.11 8.92 45.14
N ASP A 680 -14.58 7.77 45.55
CA ASP A 680 -14.65 7.25 46.92
C ASP A 680 -13.45 7.76 47.75
N ASP A 681 -13.44 7.44 49.05
CA ASP A 681 -12.38 7.85 49.97
C ASP A 681 -10.98 7.39 49.52
N ALA A 682 -10.87 6.21 48.89
CA ALA A 682 -9.60 5.67 48.44
C ALA A 682 -9.05 6.42 47.21
N MET A 683 -9.92 6.72 46.23
CA MET A 683 -9.59 7.57 45.09
C MET A 683 -9.24 8.99 45.53
N GLY A 684 -9.99 9.55 46.49
CA GLY A 684 -9.71 10.85 47.09
C GLY A 684 -8.36 10.89 47.78
N ALA A 685 -8.02 9.85 48.56
CA ALA A 685 -6.72 9.73 49.21
C ALA A 685 -5.57 9.59 48.19
N LEU A 686 -5.76 8.79 47.13
CA LEU A 686 -4.79 8.63 46.04
C LEU A 686 -4.52 9.98 45.34
N TYR A 687 -5.58 10.74 45.05
CA TYR A 687 -5.45 12.08 44.51
C TYR A 687 -4.72 13.01 45.49
N GLU A 688 -5.13 13.11 46.76
CA GLU A 688 -4.51 14.03 47.72
C GLU A 688 -3.02 13.74 47.98
N GLN A 689 -2.63 12.47 47.96
CA GLN A 689 -1.24 12.04 48.08
C GLN A 689 -0.40 12.48 46.86
N GLN A 690 -1.00 12.47 45.67
CA GLN A 690 -0.31 12.67 44.40
C GLN A 690 -0.74 13.93 43.65
N ARG A 691 -1.52 14.85 44.21
CA ARG A 691 -1.93 16.04 43.48
C ARG A 691 -0.75 16.98 43.22
N VAL A 692 -0.86 17.78 42.17
CA VAL A 692 0.13 18.81 41.84
C VAL A 692 -0.19 20.06 42.67
N ARG A 693 0.70 20.43 43.61
CA ARG A 693 0.50 21.59 44.50
C ARG A 693 1.14 22.90 43.99
N GLY A 694 1.96 22.81 42.96
CA GLY A 694 2.68 23.94 42.36
C GLY A 694 2.80 23.72 40.85
N VAL A 695 3.80 24.30 40.20
CA VAL A 695 3.93 24.21 38.74
C VAL A 695 5.04 23.22 38.37
N VAL A 696 4.68 22.18 37.61
CA VAL A 696 5.61 21.17 37.08
C VAL A 696 5.48 21.16 35.56
N LEU A 697 6.42 21.81 34.88
CA LEU A 697 6.42 21.92 33.42
C LEU A 697 7.41 20.94 32.78
N PRO A 698 7.17 20.53 31.52
CA PRO A 698 8.14 19.77 30.74
C PRO A 698 9.50 20.47 30.65
N LYS A 699 10.56 19.69 30.43
CA LYS A 699 11.92 20.24 30.22
C LYS A 699 12.15 20.75 28.80
N LYS A 700 11.34 20.30 27.83
CA LYS A 700 11.46 20.60 26.41
C LYS A 700 10.12 21.06 25.86
N ALA A 701 10.18 21.91 24.84
CA ALA A 701 9.01 22.32 24.08
C ALA A 701 8.32 21.12 23.42
N LEU A 702 7.01 21.24 23.23
CA LEU A 702 6.20 20.27 22.51
C LEU A 702 6.59 20.27 21.03
N ASP A 703 7.10 19.14 20.55
CA ASP A 703 7.33 18.88 19.14
C ASP A 703 6.04 18.42 18.43
N ARG A 704 6.14 18.19 17.13
CA ARG A 704 5.02 17.80 16.27
C ARG A 704 4.40 16.45 16.64
N GLU A 705 5.18 15.51 17.19
CA GLU A 705 4.67 14.21 17.64
C GLU A 705 3.80 14.41 18.88
N GLN A 706 4.28 15.19 19.86
CA GLN A 706 3.48 15.50 21.05
C GLN A 706 2.23 16.30 20.69
N TRP A 707 2.33 17.30 19.80
CA TRP A 707 1.16 18.02 19.31
C TRP A 707 0.15 17.11 18.57
N THR A 708 0.63 16.06 17.90
CA THR A 708 -0.25 15.08 17.24
C THR A 708 -1.06 14.26 18.24
N LEU A 709 -0.47 13.90 19.39
CA LEU A 709 -1.18 13.22 20.47
C LEU A 709 -2.12 14.17 21.24
N LEU A 710 -1.76 15.45 21.32
CA LEU A 710 -2.46 16.46 22.10
C LEU A 710 -3.69 17.02 21.38
N ARG A 711 -3.57 17.32 20.08
CA ARG A 711 -4.62 17.99 19.31
C ARG A 711 -5.91 17.18 19.22
N HIS A 712 -7.04 17.88 19.15
CA HIS A 712 -8.30 17.26 18.79
C HIS A 712 -8.22 16.69 17.36
N LYS A 713 -8.91 15.59 17.08
CA LYS A 713 -8.89 14.93 15.76
C LYS A 713 -9.30 15.86 14.62
N ASP A 714 -10.23 16.77 14.90
CA ASP A 714 -10.77 17.74 13.94
C ASP A 714 -9.91 19.01 13.82
N ASP A 715 -8.86 19.17 14.65
CA ASP A 715 -7.88 20.25 14.55
C ASP A 715 -6.86 19.88 13.44
N SER A 716 -7.29 20.12 12.20
CA SER A 716 -6.56 19.81 10.98
C SER A 716 -5.26 20.61 10.88
N VAL A 717 -4.14 19.88 10.75
CA VAL A 717 -2.80 20.46 10.61
C VAL A 717 -2.67 21.23 9.29
N ASP A 718 -3.24 20.70 8.21
CA ASP A 718 -3.16 21.33 6.88
C ASP A 718 -3.98 22.62 6.82
N LEU A 719 -5.15 22.65 7.46
CA LEU A 719 -5.99 23.84 7.55
C LEU A 719 -5.38 24.90 8.49
N GLY A 720 -4.81 24.47 9.62
CA GLY A 720 -4.05 25.34 10.51
C GLY A 720 -2.86 25.99 9.81
N ALA A 721 -2.08 25.22 9.05
CA ALA A 721 -0.96 25.74 8.27
C ALA A 721 -1.40 26.72 7.17
N LEU A 722 -2.53 26.45 6.52
CA LEU A 722 -3.11 27.36 5.52
C LEU A 722 -3.52 28.69 6.15
N LEU A 723 -4.18 28.66 7.31
CA LEU A 723 -4.60 29.89 8.01
C LEU A 723 -3.45 30.62 8.70
N GLU A 724 -2.37 29.93 9.08
CA GLU A 724 -1.11 30.56 9.47
C GLU A 724 -0.56 31.46 8.34
N LEU A 725 -0.56 30.97 7.10
CA LEU A 725 -0.10 31.72 5.93
C LEU A 725 -1.09 32.80 5.47
N ALA A 726 -2.38 32.52 5.58
CA ALA A 726 -3.44 33.39 5.09
C ALA A 726 -3.92 34.44 6.10
N ALA A 727 -3.40 34.44 7.34
CA ALA A 727 -3.81 35.37 8.39
C ALA A 727 -3.79 36.85 7.95
N PRO A 728 -2.76 37.36 7.24
CA PRO A 728 -2.77 38.75 6.75
C PRO A 728 -3.94 39.06 5.82
N ALA A 729 -4.30 38.12 4.93
CA ALA A 729 -5.45 38.27 4.05
C ALA A 729 -6.77 38.23 4.82
N VAL A 730 -6.87 37.41 5.88
CA VAL A 730 -8.03 37.41 6.78
C VAL A 730 -8.18 38.75 7.50
N HIS A 731 -7.09 39.33 8.00
CA HIS A 731 -7.10 40.65 8.64
C HIS A 731 -7.49 41.78 7.69
N ALA A 732 -7.08 41.70 6.41
CA ALA A 732 -7.45 42.69 5.41
C ALA A 732 -8.96 42.71 5.12
N ILE A 733 -9.62 41.55 5.12
CA ILE A 733 -11.06 41.42 4.82
C ILE A 733 -11.92 41.62 6.07
N ALA A 734 -11.44 41.13 7.21
CA ALA A 734 -12.15 41.13 8.48
C ALA A 734 -11.21 41.62 9.58
N PRO A 735 -10.93 42.92 9.65
CA PRO A 735 -10.07 43.47 10.70
C PRO A 735 -10.69 43.25 12.09
N MET A 736 -9.84 43.22 13.12
CA MET A 736 -10.25 43.40 14.52
C MET A 736 -9.20 44.27 15.16
N THR A 737 -9.67 45.29 15.84
CA THR A 737 -8.85 46.25 16.58
C THR A 737 -8.96 45.96 18.07
N LEU A 738 -8.11 46.62 18.86
CA LEU A 738 -8.23 46.59 20.32
C LEU A 738 -9.60 47.15 20.77
N ALA A 739 -10.07 48.21 20.13
CA ALA A 739 -11.33 48.87 20.46
C ALA A 739 -12.55 47.94 20.27
N ASP A 740 -12.52 47.04 19.28
CA ASP A 740 -13.59 46.04 19.06
C ASP A 740 -13.70 45.02 20.22
N SER A 741 -12.69 44.98 21.10
CA SER A 741 -12.64 44.12 22.30
C SER A 741 -12.63 44.91 23.60
N ASP A 742 -13.08 46.16 23.58
CA ASP A 742 -13.07 47.10 24.72
C ASP A 742 -11.66 47.31 25.31
N LEU A 743 -10.64 47.34 24.44
CA LEU A 743 -9.25 47.58 24.83
C LEU A 743 -8.69 48.87 24.21
N ASP A 744 -7.86 49.57 24.97
CA ASP A 744 -7.10 50.74 24.53
C ASP A 744 -5.61 50.67 24.95
N ALA A 745 -4.81 51.57 24.39
CA ALA A 745 -3.36 51.59 24.61
C ALA A 745 -2.95 51.86 26.08
N GLY A 746 -3.79 52.51 26.88
CA GLY A 746 -3.56 52.81 28.29
C GLY A 746 -3.74 51.61 29.21
N GLN A 747 -4.50 50.60 28.79
CA GLN A 747 -4.64 49.33 29.51
C GLN A 747 -3.46 48.38 29.32
N ARG A 748 -2.50 48.73 28.45
CA ARG A 748 -1.31 47.91 28.22
C ARG A 748 -0.43 47.90 29.47
N VAL A 749 -0.17 46.71 30.01
CA VAL A 749 0.78 46.52 31.10
C VAL A 749 2.17 46.32 30.50
N SER A 750 3.15 47.12 30.93
CA SER A 750 4.52 46.92 30.46
C SER A 750 5.13 45.65 31.05
N ASP A 751 6.07 45.02 30.35
CA ASP A 751 6.70 43.78 30.83
C ASP A 751 7.42 43.95 32.17
N ALA A 752 7.86 45.17 32.51
CA ALA A 752 8.49 45.50 33.78
C ALA A 752 7.48 45.63 34.94
N GLU A 753 6.22 45.94 34.63
CA GLU A 753 5.14 46.14 35.61
C GLU A 753 4.28 44.89 35.79
N LEU A 754 4.43 43.88 34.93
CA LEU A 754 3.72 42.61 35.07
C LEU A 754 4.05 41.92 36.40
N PRO A 755 3.04 41.39 37.10
CA PRO A 755 3.27 40.58 38.30
C PRO A 755 4.26 39.44 38.03
N THR A 756 5.22 39.26 38.93
CA THR A 756 6.39 38.40 38.71
C THR A 756 6.03 36.95 38.40
N VAL A 757 4.96 36.44 39.02
CA VAL A 757 4.45 35.07 38.78
C VAL A 757 3.90 34.96 37.36
N PHE A 758 3.03 35.89 36.96
CA PHE A 758 2.41 35.91 35.64
C PHE A 758 3.46 36.05 34.53
N ALA A 759 4.38 36.99 34.66
CA ALA A 759 5.45 37.22 33.68
C ALA A 759 6.33 35.96 33.49
N ARG A 760 6.72 35.31 34.59
CA ARG A 760 7.52 34.08 34.55
C ARG A 760 6.75 32.93 33.88
N LEU A 761 5.50 32.69 34.26
CA LEU A 761 4.69 31.62 33.69
C LEU A 761 4.41 31.86 32.20
N ARG A 762 4.09 33.10 31.79
CA ARG A 762 3.95 33.49 30.38
C ARG A 762 5.19 33.11 29.58
N ASN A 763 6.38 33.44 30.09
CA ASN A 763 7.65 33.13 29.43
C ASN A 763 7.91 31.62 29.34
N GLN A 764 7.71 30.87 30.42
CA GLN A 764 7.94 29.43 30.44
C GLN A 764 6.95 28.68 29.54
N LEU A 765 5.65 29.01 29.61
CA LEU A 765 4.61 28.36 28.83
C LEU A 765 4.73 28.71 27.34
N GLY A 766 5.11 29.94 27.00
CA GLY A 766 5.39 30.31 25.61
C GLY A 766 6.49 29.43 25.01
N GLY A 767 7.61 29.27 25.73
CA GLY A 767 8.68 28.37 25.33
C GLY A 767 8.24 26.92 25.17
N MET A 768 7.34 26.42 26.04
CA MET A 768 6.83 25.05 25.97
C MET A 768 5.89 24.82 24.78
N LEU A 769 5.05 25.81 24.47
CA LEU A 769 4.08 25.76 23.37
C LEU A 769 4.72 26.09 22.00
N GLY A 770 5.98 26.53 21.97
CA GLY A 770 6.68 26.89 20.74
C GLY A 770 6.27 28.27 20.19
N ILE A 771 5.77 29.15 21.06
CA ILE A 771 5.35 30.52 20.74
C ILE A 771 6.22 31.55 21.47
N GLY A 772 6.37 32.73 20.88
CA GLY A 772 7.00 33.85 21.57
C GLY A 772 6.16 34.31 22.77
N ALA A 773 6.82 34.65 23.88
CA ALA A 773 6.17 35.22 25.07
C ALA A 773 6.06 36.76 25.02
N ASP A 774 6.23 37.32 23.83
CA ASP A 774 6.27 38.74 23.50
C ASP A 774 4.89 39.33 23.19
N ALA A 775 3.84 38.50 23.18
CA ALA A 775 2.46 38.96 23.05
C ALA A 775 2.17 40.03 24.13
N PRO A 776 1.80 41.27 23.72
CA PRO A 776 1.45 42.33 24.66
C PRO A 776 0.30 41.91 25.59
N VAL A 777 0.36 42.35 26.84
CA VAL A 777 -0.66 42.07 27.85
C VAL A 777 -1.44 43.34 28.16
N TYR A 778 -2.77 43.26 28.12
CA TYR A 778 -3.69 44.32 28.47
C TYR A 778 -4.50 43.91 29.69
N ALA A 779 -4.60 44.80 30.68
CA ALA A 779 -5.42 44.60 31.87
C ALA A 779 -6.88 44.95 31.55
N ARG A 780 -7.80 44.04 31.88
CA ARG A 780 -9.23 44.22 31.70
C ARG A 780 -9.99 43.65 32.89
N SER A 781 -10.28 44.50 33.88
CA SER A 781 -10.82 44.10 35.18
C SER A 781 -12.12 43.28 35.09
N GLU A 782 -12.96 43.47 34.05
CA GLU A 782 -14.21 42.72 33.87
C GLU A 782 -13.99 41.22 33.61
N LEU A 783 -12.78 40.81 33.22
CA LEU A 783 -12.46 39.41 32.96
C LEU A 783 -12.22 38.59 34.23
N GLY A 784 -12.01 39.24 35.37
CA GLY A 784 -11.78 38.54 36.63
C GLY A 784 -10.56 37.62 36.58
N PHE A 785 -10.81 36.32 36.75
CA PHE A 785 -9.81 35.26 36.63
C PHE A 785 -9.48 34.82 35.19
N GLN A 786 -10.19 35.34 34.18
CA GLN A 786 -10.06 34.90 32.80
C GLN A 786 -8.89 35.56 32.07
N ILE A 787 -8.38 34.85 31.07
CA ILE A 787 -7.34 35.30 30.14
C ILE A 787 -7.81 34.95 28.73
N HIS A 788 -7.88 35.94 27.84
CA HIS A 788 -8.32 35.77 26.45
C HIS A 788 -7.25 36.25 25.47
N VAL A 789 -7.30 35.75 24.24
CA VAL A 789 -6.54 36.30 23.12
C VAL A 789 -7.45 37.16 22.28
N VAL A 790 -7.05 38.41 22.07
CA VAL A 790 -7.70 39.29 21.09
C VAL A 790 -6.98 39.11 19.75
N ALA A 791 -7.75 38.72 18.73
CA ALA A 791 -7.25 38.36 17.41
C ALA A 791 -7.03 39.59 16.50
N CYS A 792 -6.44 40.65 17.05
CA CYS A 792 -5.86 41.75 16.27
C CYS A 792 -4.54 41.33 15.63
N ASP A 793 -3.94 42.20 14.82
CA ASP A 793 -2.63 41.95 14.19
C ASP A 793 -1.57 42.94 14.74
N PRO A 794 -0.58 42.47 15.53
CA PRO A 794 -0.43 41.11 16.06
C PRO A 794 -1.42 40.81 17.20
N PRO A 795 -1.69 39.53 17.52
CA PRO A 795 -2.61 39.14 18.59
C PRO A 795 -2.06 39.51 19.97
N VAL A 796 -2.95 39.83 20.91
CA VAL A 796 -2.61 40.27 22.27
C VAL A 796 -3.32 39.44 23.34
N LEU A 797 -2.78 39.43 24.55
CA LEU A 797 -3.41 38.82 25.73
C LEU A 797 -4.19 39.86 26.51
N ALA A 798 -5.47 39.59 26.77
CA ALA A 798 -6.30 40.36 27.70
C ALA A 798 -6.50 39.55 28.98
N ALA A 799 -6.11 40.09 30.13
CA ALA A 799 -6.17 39.40 31.41
C ALA A 799 -6.88 40.25 32.46
N GLY A 800 -7.74 39.63 33.29
CA GLY A 800 -8.33 40.31 34.43
C GLY A 800 -7.36 40.45 35.60
N ASP A 801 -7.71 41.33 36.55
CA ASP A 801 -6.82 41.69 37.65
C ASP A 801 -6.52 40.50 38.58
N GLU A 802 -7.52 39.65 38.82
CA GLU A 802 -7.36 38.42 39.59
C GLU A 802 -6.50 37.39 38.85
N ALA A 803 -6.56 37.34 37.52
CA ALA A 803 -5.67 36.48 36.73
C ALA A 803 -4.22 36.98 36.78
N LEU A 804 -4.01 38.29 36.65
CA LEU A 804 -2.70 38.92 36.70
C LEU A 804 -2.02 38.74 38.06
N THR A 805 -2.80 38.87 39.14
CA THR A 805 -2.30 38.79 40.52
C THR A 805 -2.43 37.40 41.15
N ALA A 806 -2.92 36.41 40.39
CA ALA A 806 -3.11 35.06 40.89
C ALA A 806 -1.79 34.43 41.38
N PRO A 807 -1.83 33.64 42.47
CA PRO A 807 -0.67 32.90 42.93
C PRO A 807 -0.29 31.81 41.92
N GLU A 808 0.95 31.31 42.04
CA GLU A 808 1.44 30.22 41.21
C GLU A 808 0.73 28.90 41.54
N ARG A 809 -0.36 28.63 40.83
CA ARG A 809 -1.22 27.46 41.01
C ARG A 809 -1.64 26.85 39.66
N PRO A 810 -2.07 25.58 39.66
CA PRO A 810 -2.51 24.90 38.42
C PRO A 810 -3.64 25.62 37.67
N ASP A 811 -4.55 26.32 38.34
CA ASP A 811 -5.64 27.06 37.70
C ASP A 811 -5.13 28.21 36.82
N LEU A 812 -4.15 28.98 37.30
CA LEU A 812 -3.50 30.02 36.50
C LEU A 812 -2.76 29.41 35.29
N VAL A 813 -2.04 28.29 35.50
CA VAL A 813 -1.34 27.60 34.40
C VAL A 813 -2.30 27.09 33.35
N PHE A 814 -3.44 26.53 33.75
CA PHE A 814 -4.47 26.07 32.83
C PHE A 814 -4.99 27.22 31.96
N ARG A 815 -5.45 28.32 32.58
CA ARG A 815 -6.02 29.47 31.87
C ARG A 815 -5.00 30.13 30.93
N LEU A 816 -3.76 30.33 31.41
CA LEU A 816 -2.70 30.96 30.63
C LEU A 816 -2.26 30.07 29.46
N SER A 817 -2.04 28.77 29.68
CA SER A 817 -1.66 27.82 28.61
C SER A 817 -2.72 27.71 27.53
N ARG A 818 -4.00 27.64 27.94
CA ARG A 818 -5.13 27.60 27.02
C ARG A 818 -5.18 28.86 26.16
N ALA A 819 -5.12 30.04 26.77
CA ALA A 819 -5.13 31.31 26.03
C ALA A 819 -3.94 31.40 25.08
N MET A 820 -2.74 31.11 25.57
CA MET A 820 -1.51 31.20 24.80
C MET A 820 -1.47 30.25 23.59
N THR A 821 -2.19 29.11 23.62
CA THR A 821 -2.31 28.24 22.45
C THR A 821 -2.89 28.96 21.23
N PHE A 822 -3.73 29.99 21.41
CA PHE A 822 -4.27 30.80 20.31
C PHE A 822 -3.30 31.84 19.74
N LEU A 823 -2.21 32.15 20.45
CA LEU A 823 -1.16 33.05 19.95
C LEU A 823 -0.33 32.42 18.83
N TRP A 824 -0.42 31.10 18.69
CA TRP A 824 0.27 30.42 17.63
C TRP A 824 -0.39 30.78 16.26
N PRO A 825 0.41 31.06 15.21
CA PRO A 825 -0.07 31.74 14.01
C PRO A 825 -1.32 31.11 13.38
N GLY A 826 -2.23 31.95 12.89
CA GLY A 826 -3.48 31.51 12.25
C GLY A 826 -4.58 31.02 13.19
N ARG A 827 -4.28 30.63 14.44
CA ARG A 827 -5.31 30.12 15.37
C ARG A 827 -6.25 31.19 15.90
N ALA A 828 -5.73 32.36 16.27
CA ALA A 828 -6.55 33.47 16.75
C ALA A 828 -7.59 33.90 15.70
N VAL A 829 -7.19 34.02 14.43
CA VAL A 829 -8.13 34.32 13.32
C VAL A 829 -9.06 33.15 13.03
N GLY A 830 -8.56 31.91 13.08
CA GLY A 830 -9.39 30.72 12.89
C GLY A 830 -10.51 30.57 13.92
N ALA A 831 -10.26 31.00 15.16
CA ALA A 831 -11.22 30.90 16.26
C ALA A 831 -12.20 32.09 16.36
N SER A 832 -11.80 33.27 15.88
CA SER A 832 -12.57 34.51 16.06
C SER A 832 -13.39 34.94 14.85
N ARG A 833 -13.04 34.48 13.64
CA ARG A 833 -13.65 34.99 12.40
C ARG A 833 -14.89 34.21 12.00
N PRO A 834 -15.88 34.88 11.36
CA PRO A 834 -17.04 34.20 10.82
C PRO A 834 -16.62 33.12 9.80
N GLY A 835 -17.24 31.94 9.90
CA GLY A 835 -16.93 30.81 9.01
C GLY A 835 -17.03 31.15 7.52
N ARG A 836 -17.95 32.06 7.13
CA ARG A 836 -18.06 32.56 5.74
C ARG A 836 -16.79 33.21 5.20
N ILE A 837 -16.05 33.93 6.06
CA ILE A 837 -14.82 34.65 5.67
C ILE A 837 -13.67 33.66 5.54
N LEU A 838 -13.54 32.75 6.50
CA LEU A 838 -12.57 31.66 6.44
C LEU A 838 -12.81 30.79 5.20
N LYS A 839 -14.08 30.51 4.88
CA LYS A 839 -14.49 29.77 3.68
C LYS A 839 -14.07 30.47 2.40
N ALA A 840 -14.32 31.78 2.28
CA ALA A 840 -13.94 32.55 1.11
C ALA A 840 -12.42 32.53 0.87
N ILE A 841 -11.61 32.73 1.93
CA ILE A 841 -10.14 32.67 1.85
C ILE A 841 -9.64 31.28 1.45
N VAL A 842 -10.11 30.23 2.14
CA VAL A 842 -9.68 28.85 1.85
C VAL A 842 -10.06 28.45 0.42
N LEU A 843 -11.28 28.79 -0.01
CA LEU A 843 -11.74 28.49 -1.36
C LEU A 843 -10.95 29.27 -2.42
N ALA A 844 -10.59 30.52 -2.18
CA ALA A 844 -9.76 31.31 -3.09
C ALA A 844 -8.36 30.68 -3.26
N ILE A 845 -7.72 30.23 -2.18
CA ILE A 845 -6.42 29.53 -2.25
C ILE A 845 -6.57 28.18 -2.99
N VAL A 846 -7.64 27.43 -2.71
CA VAL A 846 -7.93 26.14 -3.36
C VAL A 846 -8.13 26.32 -4.87
N ARG A 847 -8.89 27.33 -5.29
CA ARG A 847 -9.12 27.65 -6.72
C ARG A 847 -7.83 28.02 -7.43
N GLU A 848 -7.03 28.90 -6.81
CA GLU A 848 -5.73 29.30 -7.32
C GLU A 848 -4.79 28.09 -7.46
N ALA A 849 -4.82 27.16 -6.51
CA ALA A 849 -4.03 25.93 -6.56
C ALA A 849 -4.53 24.92 -7.61
N ALA A 850 -5.83 24.87 -7.87
CA ALA A 850 -6.46 24.00 -8.86
C ALA A 850 -6.34 24.52 -10.31
N GLY A 851 -6.00 25.80 -10.50
CA GLY A 851 -5.82 26.40 -11.82
C GLY A 851 -7.11 26.60 -12.60
N THR A 852 -8.24 26.77 -11.91
CA THR A 852 -9.57 27.01 -12.51
C THR A 852 -9.92 28.49 -12.49
N ASP A 853 -10.04 29.12 -13.67
CA ASP A 853 -10.64 30.46 -13.83
C ASP A 853 -12.17 30.32 -13.84
N LEU A 854 -12.78 30.28 -12.65
CA LEU A 854 -14.24 30.32 -12.49
C LEU A 854 -14.68 31.76 -12.24
N GLY A 855 -15.75 32.18 -12.90
CA GLY A 855 -16.36 33.52 -12.76
C GLY A 855 -16.57 33.89 -11.29
N ILE A 856 -16.04 35.04 -10.90
CA ILE A 856 -16.15 35.55 -9.53
C ILE A 856 -17.40 36.43 -9.45
N ASP A 857 -18.56 35.79 -9.32
CA ASP A 857 -19.82 36.53 -9.13
C ASP A 857 -20.12 36.84 -7.65
N ASP A 858 -19.31 36.32 -6.71
CA ASP A 858 -19.39 36.61 -5.27
C ASP A 858 -18.40 37.73 -4.87
N PRO A 859 -18.87 38.90 -4.40
CA PRO A 859 -18.02 40.00 -3.92
C PRO A 859 -17.02 39.59 -2.83
N LEU A 860 -17.40 38.65 -1.94
CA LEU A 860 -16.51 38.19 -0.87
C LEU A 860 -15.38 37.32 -1.42
N ALA A 861 -15.67 36.51 -2.44
CA ALA A 861 -14.65 35.73 -3.15
C ALA A 861 -13.67 36.64 -3.91
N ALA A 862 -14.15 37.72 -4.53
CA ALA A 862 -13.29 38.70 -5.19
C ALA A 862 -12.33 39.39 -4.20
N GLN A 863 -12.86 39.83 -3.05
CA GLN A 863 -12.06 40.39 -1.97
C GLN A 863 -11.04 39.40 -1.43
N ALA A 864 -11.41 38.11 -1.29
CA ALA A 864 -10.50 37.05 -0.88
C ALA A 864 -9.34 36.87 -1.86
N THR A 865 -9.63 36.78 -3.16
CA THR A 865 -8.59 36.67 -4.18
C THR A 865 -7.67 37.89 -4.20
N GLU A 866 -8.19 39.11 -4.07
CA GLU A 866 -7.36 40.31 -4.02
C GLU A 866 -6.48 40.35 -2.77
N ALA A 867 -7.04 40.03 -1.59
CA ALA A 867 -6.28 40.00 -0.35
C ALA A 867 -5.12 38.98 -0.42
N LEU A 868 -5.32 37.82 -1.07
CA LEU A 868 -4.28 36.81 -1.25
C LEU A 868 -3.12 37.26 -2.14
N ARG A 869 -3.33 38.22 -3.06
CA ARG A 869 -2.23 38.80 -3.87
C ARG A 869 -1.21 39.58 -3.05
N THR A 870 -1.57 39.97 -1.83
CA THR A 870 -0.66 40.65 -0.90
C THR A 870 0.31 39.68 -0.20
N LEU A 871 0.07 38.36 -0.29
CA LEU A 871 0.97 37.36 0.27
C LEU A 871 2.32 37.36 -0.45
N SER A 872 3.39 37.06 0.29
CA SER A 872 4.70 36.88 -0.33
C SER A 872 4.68 35.69 -1.30
N PRO A 873 5.52 35.68 -2.35
CA PRO A 873 5.55 34.56 -3.30
C PRO A 873 5.79 33.19 -2.64
N ASP A 874 6.59 33.16 -1.58
CA ASP A 874 6.85 31.95 -0.79
C ASP A 874 5.63 31.51 0.04
N ALA A 875 4.96 32.46 0.72
CA ALA A 875 3.75 32.17 1.48
C ALA A 875 2.59 31.70 0.56
N ALA A 876 2.43 32.34 -0.60
CA ALA A 876 1.44 31.93 -1.60
C ALA A 876 1.71 30.50 -2.12
N ALA A 877 2.98 30.18 -2.43
CA ALA A 877 3.36 28.83 -2.87
C ALA A 877 3.12 27.77 -1.79
N GLN A 878 3.44 28.07 -0.53
CA GLN A 878 3.21 27.18 0.60
C GLN A 878 1.71 27.01 0.91
N ALA A 879 0.91 28.07 0.74
CA ALA A 879 -0.53 28.04 0.90
C ALA A 879 -1.19 27.16 -0.17
N ARG A 880 -0.78 27.33 -1.44
CA ARG A 880 -1.21 26.45 -2.55
C ARG A 880 -0.83 24.99 -2.28
N ALA A 881 0.39 24.73 -1.81
CA ALA A 881 0.83 23.36 -1.48
C ALA A 881 0.01 22.74 -0.34
N SER A 882 -0.34 23.53 0.69
CA SER A 882 -1.19 23.08 1.80
C SER A 882 -2.62 22.82 1.33
N ALA A 883 -3.17 23.67 0.46
CA ALA A 883 -4.48 23.46 -0.16
C ALA A 883 -4.52 22.18 -1.01
N LEU A 884 -3.50 21.89 -1.82
CA LEU A 884 -3.44 20.64 -2.59
C LEU A 884 -3.38 19.38 -1.70
N ARG A 885 -2.64 19.44 -0.58
CA ARG A 885 -2.63 18.36 0.42
C ARG A 885 -3.99 18.18 1.10
N LEU A 886 -4.66 19.30 1.37
CA LEU A 886 -6.00 19.29 1.93
C LEU A 886 -6.98 18.61 0.96
N LEU A 887 -6.93 18.95 -0.34
CA LEU A 887 -7.75 18.33 -1.38
C LEU A 887 -7.50 16.83 -1.53
N SER A 888 -6.24 16.38 -1.51
CA SER A 888 -5.92 14.95 -1.70
C SER A 888 -6.30 14.08 -0.49
N ARG A 889 -6.43 14.66 0.70
CA ARG A 889 -6.82 13.96 1.93
C ARG A 889 -8.31 14.04 2.23
N SER A 890 -8.99 15.06 1.72
CA SER A 890 -10.40 15.32 2.00
C SER A 890 -11.29 14.50 1.07
N GLY A 891 -11.39 13.19 1.34
CA GLY A 891 -12.48 12.35 0.82
C GLY A 891 -13.83 12.62 1.51
N GLY A 892 -13.83 13.44 2.57
CA GLY A 892 -15.01 14.04 3.20
C GLY A 892 -14.84 15.55 3.28
N GLY A 893 -15.94 16.30 3.15
CA GLY A 893 -15.93 17.76 3.06
C GLY A 893 -15.22 18.49 4.21
N LEU A 894 -14.73 19.71 3.92
CA LEU A 894 -14.07 20.62 4.84
C LEU A 894 -15.09 21.34 5.74
N ASN A 895 -15.25 20.85 6.97
CA ASN A 895 -16.08 21.54 7.95
C ASN A 895 -15.28 22.58 8.77
N LEU A 896 -15.23 23.82 8.28
CA LEU A 896 -14.53 24.93 8.94
C LEU A 896 -15.10 25.27 10.33
N SER A 897 -16.41 25.12 10.50
CA SER A 897 -17.08 25.35 11.79
C SER A 897 -16.65 24.32 12.83
N LEU A 898 -16.56 23.04 12.43
CA LEU A 898 -16.06 21.95 13.27
C LEU A 898 -14.58 22.17 13.62
N TRP A 899 -13.77 22.55 12.62
CA TRP A 899 -12.36 22.86 12.84
C TRP A 899 -12.19 24.03 13.83
N ALA A 900 -12.89 25.15 13.64
CA ALA A 900 -12.81 26.30 14.54
C ALA A 900 -13.18 25.94 15.99
N ARG A 901 -14.24 25.14 16.18
CA ARG A 901 -14.64 24.62 17.51
C ARG A 901 -13.56 23.72 18.11
N SER A 902 -12.92 22.89 17.29
CA SER A 902 -11.86 21.98 17.74
C SER A 902 -10.62 22.70 18.27
N LEU A 903 -10.38 23.95 17.86
CA LEU A 903 -9.25 24.74 18.35
C LEU A 903 -9.31 24.97 19.86
N SER A 904 -10.51 25.20 20.39
CA SER A 904 -10.75 25.36 21.83
C SER A 904 -10.53 24.05 22.58
N ARG A 905 -11.00 22.91 22.02
CA ARG A 905 -10.74 21.58 22.61
C ARG A 905 -9.26 21.27 22.69
N THR A 906 -8.50 21.54 21.62
CA THR A 906 -7.04 21.41 21.65
C THR A 906 -6.41 22.32 22.72
N ALA A 907 -6.89 23.56 22.87
CA ALA A 907 -6.41 24.49 23.88
C ALA A 907 -6.71 24.01 25.32
N ASP A 908 -7.89 23.43 25.56
CA ASP A 908 -8.26 22.84 26.86
C ASP A 908 -7.38 21.65 27.20
N ARG A 909 -7.12 20.77 26.22
CA ARG A 909 -6.20 19.63 26.38
C ARG A 909 -4.77 20.09 26.68
N ALA A 910 -4.28 21.12 25.98
CA ALA A 910 -2.96 21.71 26.23
C ALA A 910 -2.88 22.33 27.64
N GLY A 911 -3.93 23.05 28.04
CA GLY A 911 -4.06 23.58 29.40
C GLY A 911 -4.00 22.49 30.47
N MET A 912 -4.74 21.39 30.28
CA MET A 912 -4.76 20.28 31.23
C MET A 912 -3.42 19.55 31.32
N LEU A 913 -2.76 19.33 30.18
CA LEU A 913 -1.43 18.70 30.14
C LEU A 913 -0.41 19.53 30.94
N LEU A 914 -0.40 20.85 30.73
CA LEU A 914 0.60 21.74 31.33
C LEU A 914 0.30 22.14 32.78
N CYS A 915 -0.98 22.22 33.18
CA CYS A 915 -1.31 22.42 34.60
C CYS A 915 -1.08 21.16 35.43
N GLY A 916 -1.16 19.98 34.81
CA GLY A 916 -0.87 18.69 35.44
C GLY A 916 -1.88 18.25 36.51
N ASP A 917 -3.01 18.95 36.65
CA ASP A 917 -4.06 18.68 37.64
C ASP A 917 -5.45 18.69 36.98
N VAL A 918 -6.08 17.51 36.93
CA VAL A 918 -7.38 17.31 36.26
C VAL A 918 -8.51 18.11 36.95
N PRO A 919 -8.65 18.11 38.29
CA PRO A 919 -9.64 18.96 38.96
C PRO A 919 -9.50 20.45 38.65
N ALA A 920 -8.29 21.00 38.67
CA ALA A 920 -8.05 22.41 38.32
C ALA A 920 -8.41 22.70 36.85
N ALA A 921 -8.06 21.79 35.93
CA ALA A 921 -8.42 21.93 34.52
C ALA A 921 -9.94 21.91 34.30
N PHE A 922 -10.66 21.00 34.96
CA PHE A 922 -12.12 20.92 34.84
C PHE A 922 -12.81 22.13 35.47
N SER A 923 -12.30 22.62 36.60
CA SER A 923 -12.81 23.85 37.22
C SER A 923 -12.62 25.04 36.29
N GLY A 924 -11.41 25.21 35.74
CA GLY A 924 -11.12 26.28 34.78
C GLY A 924 -11.98 26.20 33.53
N ALA A 925 -12.18 25.00 32.96
CA ALA A 925 -13.06 24.80 31.82
C ALA A 925 -14.52 25.18 32.13
N LYS A 926 -15.05 24.78 33.30
CA LYS A 926 -16.41 25.08 33.76
C LYS A 926 -16.68 26.58 33.96
N GLU A 927 -15.67 27.34 34.34
CA GLU A 927 -15.79 28.80 34.49
C GLU A 927 -15.95 29.54 33.16
N MET A 928 -15.53 28.91 32.06
CA MET A 928 -15.60 29.49 30.70
C MET A 928 -16.79 28.96 29.88
N GLY A 929 -17.46 27.90 30.33
CA GLY A 929 -18.58 27.28 29.65
C GLY A 929 -18.86 25.86 30.16
N ASP A 930 -19.63 25.08 29.42
CA ASP A 930 -19.87 23.68 29.77
C ASP A 930 -18.58 22.84 29.61
N LEU A 931 -18.39 21.89 30.55
CA LEU A 931 -17.27 20.95 30.47
C LEU A 931 -17.44 20.04 29.24
N ASP A 932 -16.63 20.25 28.20
CA ASP A 932 -16.68 19.45 26.99
C ASP A 932 -16.32 17.99 27.30
N LYS A 933 -17.15 17.07 26.79
CA LYS A 933 -16.93 15.62 26.90
C LYS A 933 -15.56 15.21 26.39
N ASP A 934 -15.03 15.91 25.40
CA ASP A 934 -13.71 15.67 24.84
C ASP A 934 -12.59 15.84 25.89
N LEU A 935 -12.66 16.88 26.71
CA LEU A 935 -11.65 17.13 27.75
C LEU A 935 -11.71 16.03 28.82
N VAL A 936 -12.92 15.59 29.17
CA VAL A 936 -13.13 14.47 30.08
C VAL A 936 -12.53 13.20 29.48
N GLU A 937 -12.84 12.87 28.23
CA GLU A 937 -12.29 11.71 27.52
C GLU A 937 -10.77 11.74 27.41
N PHE A 938 -10.19 12.92 27.19
CA PHE A 938 -8.74 13.08 27.11
C PHE A 938 -8.05 12.90 28.47
N ALA A 939 -8.65 13.35 29.58
CA ALA A 939 -8.07 13.32 30.93
C ALA A 939 -7.58 11.93 31.35
N TYR A 940 -8.31 10.89 30.95
CA TYR A 940 -8.00 9.49 31.25
C TYR A 940 -7.52 8.69 30.02
N SER A 941 -7.23 9.36 28.91
CA SER A 941 -6.84 8.69 27.67
C SER A 941 -5.40 8.17 27.70
N ALA A 942 -5.13 7.10 26.94
CA ALA A 942 -3.76 6.65 26.70
C ALA A 942 -2.89 7.74 26.03
N ALA A 943 -3.48 8.62 25.21
CA ALA A 943 -2.74 9.75 24.63
C ALA A 943 -2.22 10.70 25.72
N HIS A 944 -3.04 11.00 26.73
CA HIS A 944 -2.62 11.84 27.85
C HIS A 944 -1.55 11.17 28.72
N VAL A 945 -1.70 9.87 29.02
CA VAL A 945 -0.68 9.08 29.75
C VAL A 945 0.65 9.07 28.98
N ASN A 946 0.61 8.77 27.68
CA ASN A 946 1.80 8.72 26.83
C ASN A 946 2.48 10.08 26.73
N LEU A 947 1.72 11.17 26.56
CA LEU A 947 2.25 12.52 26.58
C LEU A 947 2.96 12.85 27.89
N ARG A 948 2.31 12.56 29.02
CA ARG A 948 2.92 12.79 30.33
C ARG A 948 4.21 12.00 30.51
N SER A 949 4.26 10.76 30.02
CA SER A 949 5.48 9.95 30.07
C SER A 949 6.59 10.50 29.17
N GLN A 950 6.30 10.81 27.90
CA GLN A 950 7.26 11.40 26.96
C GLN A 950 7.86 12.72 27.48
N LEU A 951 7.07 13.51 28.22
CA LEU A 951 7.47 14.80 28.77
C LEU A 951 8.07 14.72 30.17
N GLY A 952 8.17 13.52 30.76
CA GLY A 952 8.68 13.32 32.12
C GLY A 952 7.78 13.89 33.21
N LEU A 953 6.48 14.03 32.93
CA LEU A 953 5.43 14.45 33.85
C LEU A 953 4.75 13.25 34.54
N SER A 954 4.94 12.04 34.01
CA SER A 954 4.35 10.81 34.54
C SER A 954 4.87 10.47 35.93
N ARG A 955 3.99 9.97 36.79
CA ARG A 955 4.34 9.44 38.10
C ARG A 955 4.52 7.93 38.00
N GLY A 956 5.78 7.48 38.02
CA GLY A 956 6.19 6.08 37.95
C GLY A 956 7.49 5.88 38.68
#